data_AF-A0A1F3NQ16-F1
#
_entry.id   AF-A0A1F3NQ16-F1
#
_cell.length_a   1.000
_cell.length_b   1.000
_cell.length_c   1.000
_cell.angle_alpha   90.00
_cell.angle_beta   90.00
_cell.angle_gamma   90.00
#
_symmetry.space_group_name_H-M   'P 1'
#
loop_
_entity.id
_entity.type
_entity.pdbx_description
1 polymer ?
#
loop_
_entity_poly.entity_id
_entity_poly.type
_entity_poly.pdbx_seq_one_letter_code
_entity_poly.pdbx_strand_id
1 'polypeptide(L)'
;MKSGTGLAIYMSYLIHVSMKPEEKSPESLAEKLRNIEITGIQADRQHLKRNMCTQFADYYEFIREYVVNAYDACATFCLIKVSEDKTALKVGIHDNGNGMNLERLKDFLTVFRSRKDNQMIKSVGRHGIGKLSVAALPGLTCFRAVTSTGTECYEFETDSLLEDHPITIKKNSLIPPQGTLFEITIKKDQSALELTQKLSDILFTYVRFLPITVRFYVNDETWPTETSGKSLPKAEWSYPPECYGRSYHIRLKDKPCEIVLGIGAGVHEIYQNRVLISSKYDLFSYGKKEDIRVPNLMIRVDSEAFELPFGRHCLCNEEVLVELAEEIRERIMPAYFDFLTAHFDFKTCADVSRILEKTDEFTIGLLKYRHLGYVWSHYPVFRTVGAGRLSMAELDEKVREINTVYIESENSEGMDLSQFDAPVLLLEQPAGAITFLESLYAEFIINLNDEDTVFEMPSNNNIELSKEQKRFESFLGFNPRVLDLEKLTGNTDNRETDNLSFRRPSDINFSDYAGICEEAKTANRDLSDIIWKVNYLVEKDGITPCTRKKFMYRNNTITLNLHHTEIKEFVQMATINPSLAAHWAIAMCLADNKILPHISEEAREDLLIIDAITRLGHYQVPDPGKDESGDFDREFMDFVKNCINRSPGQY
;
A
#
# COMPACT_ATOMS: atom_id res chain seq x y z
N MET A 1 -50.72 -60.80 -55.90
CA MET A 1 -50.74 -59.47 -56.56
C MET A 1 -49.34 -59.16 -57.07
N LYS A 2 -49.25 -58.47 -58.22
CA LYS A 2 -48.19 -58.54 -59.23
C LYS A 2 -46.83 -57.89 -58.86
N SER A 3 -45.76 -58.53 -59.35
CA SER A 3 -44.52 -58.03 -60.03
C SER A 3 -43.67 -56.93 -59.39
N GLY A 4 -42.33 -56.96 -59.43
CA GLY A 4 -41.39 -57.86 -60.11
C GLY A 4 -39.92 -57.44 -59.92
N THR A 5 -39.00 -58.23 -60.51
CA THR A 5 -37.62 -57.93 -60.97
C THR A 5 -36.65 -57.22 -60.00
N GLY A 6 -35.44 -57.67 -59.69
CA GLY A 6 -34.46 -58.48 -60.44
C GLY A 6 -33.09 -57.78 -60.35
N LEU A 7 -32.02 -58.59 -60.23
CA LEU A 7 -30.57 -58.27 -60.30
C LEU A 7 -29.94 -57.46 -59.14
N ALA A 8 -28.70 -57.70 -58.70
CA ALA A 8 -27.71 -58.77 -58.89
C ALA A 8 -26.41 -58.35 -58.16
N ILE A 9 -25.72 -59.32 -57.51
CA ILE A 9 -24.26 -59.60 -57.60
C ILE A 9 -23.28 -58.51 -57.08
N TYR A 10 -22.20 -58.74 -56.31
CA TYR A 10 -21.62 -59.85 -55.53
C TYR A 10 -20.27 -59.32 -54.97
N MET A 11 -19.67 -60.07 -54.05
CA MET A 11 -18.28 -60.05 -53.54
C MET A 11 -18.01 -59.26 -52.25
N SER A 12 -17.77 -59.89 -51.09
CA SER A 12 -16.73 -60.88 -50.69
C SER A 12 -15.46 -60.21 -50.13
N TYR A 13 -14.98 -60.79 -49.03
CA TYR A 13 -13.71 -60.63 -48.29
C TYR A 13 -13.72 -59.67 -47.09
N LEU A 14 -13.91 -60.17 -45.85
CA LEU A 14 -12.90 -60.86 -45.00
C LEU A 14 -11.66 -59.99 -44.74
N ILE A 15 -11.72 -59.28 -43.61
CA ILE A 15 -10.66 -59.12 -42.59
C ILE A 15 -9.25 -59.27 -43.16
N HIS A 16 -8.68 -58.17 -43.66
CA HIS A 16 -7.24 -58.04 -43.87
C HIS A 16 -6.59 -57.51 -42.58
N VAL A 17 -5.95 -58.45 -41.90
CA VAL A 17 -4.71 -58.35 -41.12
C VAL A 17 -4.23 -56.93 -40.84
N SER A 18 -4.27 -56.60 -39.54
CA SER A 18 -3.46 -55.57 -38.88
C SER A 18 -2.02 -55.57 -39.42
N MET A 19 -1.71 -54.59 -40.27
CA MET A 19 -0.33 -54.16 -40.46
C MET A 19 0.06 -53.40 -39.20
N LYS A 20 0.95 -54.02 -38.42
CA LYS A 20 1.67 -53.39 -37.32
C LYS A 20 2.27 -52.05 -37.82
N PRO A 21 2.25 -50.98 -37.00
CA PRO A 21 3.12 -49.86 -37.28
C PRO A 21 4.55 -50.40 -37.30
N GLU A 22 5.30 -50.12 -38.36
CA GLU A 22 6.75 -50.26 -38.33
C GLU A 22 7.26 -49.40 -37.17
N GLU A 23 7.60 -50.04 -36.05
CA GLU A 23 8.40 -49.43 -35.00
C GLU A 23 9.75 -49.08 -35.64
N LYS A 24 9.87 -47.82 -36.10
CA LYS A 24 11.18 -47.22 -36.39
C LYS A 24 12.01 -47.38 -35.13
N SER A 25 13.14 -48.10 -35.24
CA SER A 25 14.15 -48.16 -34.19
C SER A 25 14.41 -46.74 -33.69
N PRO A 26 14.41 -46.49 -32.37
CA PRO A 26 14.61 -45.16 -31.86
C PRO A 26 15.96 -44.64 -32.38
N GLU A 27 15.91 -43.63 -33.25
CA GLU A 27 17.10 -42.94 -33.75
C GLU A 27 18.01 -42.63 -32.56
N SER A 28 19.27 -43.01 -32.69
CA SER A 28 20.24 -42.75 -31.62
C SER A 28 20.31 -41.24 -31.38
N LEU A 29 20.49 -40.82 -30.13
CA LEU A 29 20.66 -39.39 -29.80
C LEU A 29 21.76 -38.74 -30.66
N ALA A 30 22.80 -39.51 -31.01
CA ALA A 30 23.87 -39.09 -31.90
C ALA A 30 23.40 -38.81 -33.34
N GLU A 31 22.52 -39.63 -33.90
CA GLU A 31 21.91 -39.37 -35.21
C GLU A 31 20.99 -38.16 -35.17
N LYS A 32 20.17 -38.00 -34.11
CA LYS A 32 19.32 -36.81 -33.95
C LYS A 32 20.15 -35.53 -33.88
N LEU A 33 21.23 -35.53 -33.11
CA LEU A 33 22.13 -34.38 -33.00
C LEU A 33 22.87 -34.10 -34.31
N ARG A 34 23.36 -35.14 -35.03
CA ARG A 34 23.93 -34.96 -36.38
C ARG A 34 22.91 -34.42 -37.37
N ASN A 35 21.66 -34.89 -37.30
CA ASN A 35 20.62 -34.40 -38.18
C ASN A 35 20.32 -32.93 -37.90
N ILE A 36 20.22 -32.52 -36.62
CA ILE A 36 20.09 -31.11 -36.22
C ILE A 36 21.31 -30.28 -36.64
N GLU A 37 22.52 -30.82 -36.57
CA GLU A 37 23.75 -30.17 -37.03
C GLU A 37 23.72 -29.93 -38.55
N ILE A 38 23.23 -30.90 -39.33
CA ILE A 38 23.13 -30.83 -40.80
C ILE A 38 21.98 -29.92 -41.25
N THR A 39 20.79 -30.08 -40.67
CA THR A 39 19.58 -29.38 -41.12
C THR A 39 19.39 -28.02 -40.43
N GLY A 40 20.07 -27.79 -39.30
CA GLY A 40 19.78 -26.72 -38.36
C GLY A 40 18.54 -27.01 -37.52
N ILE A 41 18.34 -26.21 -36.46
CA ILE A 41 17.13 -26.24 -35.62
C ILE A 41 15.93 -25.88 -36.50
N GLN A 42 15.02 -26.83 -36.69
CA GLN A 42 13.78 -26.62 -37.42
C GLN A 42 12.74 -25.97 -36.50
N ALA A 43 11.97 -25.02 -37.04
CA ALA A 43 10.81 -24.44 -36.37
C ALA A 43 9.56 -24.75 -37.18
N ASP A 44 8.49 -25.19 -36.51
CA ASP A 44 7.15 -25.22 -37.12
C ASP A 44 6.71 -23.78 -37.36
N ARG A 45 6.87 -23.32 -38.60
CA ARG A 45 6.58 -21.93 -39.00
C ARG A 45 5.13 -21.57 -38.78
N GLN A 46 4.19 -22.49 -39.01
CA GLN A 46 2.76 -22.23 -38.88
C GLN A 46 2.39 -22.08 -37.41
N HIS A 47 2.87 -23.00 -36.56
CA HIS A 47 2.66 -22.91 -35.12
C HIS A 47 3.33 -21.67 -34.52
N LEU A 48 4.56 -21.35 -34.94
CA LEU A 48 5.29 -20.17 -34.52
C LEU A 48 4.54 -18.87 -34.85
N LYS A 49 4.08 -18.72 -36.11
CA LYS A 49 3.29 -17.55 -36.54
C LYS A 49 2.01 -17.39 -35.71
N ARG A 50 1.30 -18.48 -35.38
CA ARG A 50 0.10 -18.45 -34.54
C ARG A 50 0.41 -18.00 -33.10
N ASN A 51 1.44 -18.58 -32.48
CA ASN A 51 1.87 -18.18 -31.13
C ASN A 51 2.36 -16.72 -31.08
N MET A 52 2.87 -16.21 -32.19
CA MET A 52 3.23 -14.79 -32.30
C MET A 52 2.01 -13.87 -32.37
N CYS A 53 0.82 -14.35 -32.74
CA CYS A 53 -0.39 -13.53 -32.66
C CYS A 53 -0.97 -13.50 -31.24
N THR A 54 -0.75 -14.53 -30.43
CA THR A 54 -1.29 -14.62 -29.05
C THR A 54 -0.60 -13.69 -28.06
N GLN A 55 0.48 -13.01 -28.46
CA GLN A 55 1.20 -12.06 -27.60
C GLN A 55 0.54 -10.68 -27.48
N PHE A 56 -0.44 -10.38 -28.34
CA PHE A 56 -1.16 -9.11 -28.34
C PHE A 56 -2.46 -9.29 -27.55
N ALA A 57 -2.56 -8.64 -26.38
CA ALA A 57 -3.75 -8.72 -25.53
C ALA A 57 -4.97 -8.05 -26.20
N ASP A 58 -4.74 -6.98 -26.96
CA ASP A 58 -5.72 -6.36 -27.86
C ASP A 58 -5.18 -6.39 -29.30
N TYR A 59 -5.92 -7.04 -30.20
CA TYR A 59 -5.57 -7.15 -31.62
C TYR A 59 -5.45 -5.79 -32.32
N TYR A 60 -6.12 -4.75 -31.82
CA TYR A 60 -6.03 -3.40 -32.37
C TYR A 60 -4.72 -2.68 -32.03
N GLU A 61 -3.88 -3.24 -31.14
CA GLU A 61 -2.53 -2.70 -30.88
C GLU A 61 -1.60 -2.76 -32.09
N PHE A 62 -1.98 -3.45 -33.19
CA PHE A 62 -1.22 -3.40 -34.43
C PHE A 62 -0.93 -1.96 -34.86
N ILE A 63 -1.87 -1.03 -34.65
CA ILE A 63 -1.71 0.37 -35.08
C ILE A 63 -0.50 1.04 -34.40
N ARG A 64 -0.19 0.68 -33.15
CA ARG A 64 1.00 1.13 -32.43
C ARG A 64 2.25 0.74 -33.19
N GLU A 65 2.37 -0.53 -33.60
CA GLU A 65 3.56 -1.03 -34.29
C GLU A 65 3.75 -0.36 -35.66
N TYR A 66 2.67 -0.06 -36.38
CA TYR A 66 2.74 0.60 -37.69
C TYR A 66 3.12 2.08 -37.57
N VAL A 67 2.57 2.82 -36.62
CA VAL A 67 2.98 4.23 -36.36
C VAL A 67 4.43 4.30 -35.87
N VAL A 68 4.85 3.36 -35.02
CA VAL A 68 6.26 3.24 -34.60
C VAL A 68 7.17 2.91 -35.78
N ASN A 69 6.75 2.03 -36.69
CA ASN A 69 7.52 1.74 -37.91
C ASN A 69 7.61 2.95 -38.85
N ALA A 70 6.56 3.75 -38.97
CA ALA A 70 6.59 5.01 -39.70
C ALA A 70 7.63 5.97 -39.09
N TYR A 71 7.62 6.13 -37.77
CA TYR A 71 8.62 6.95 -37.06
C TYR A 71 10.05 6.44 -37.26
N ASP A 72 10.28 5.13 -37.12
CA ASP A 72 11.57 4.50 -37.39
C ASP A 72 12.02 4.69 -38.86
N ALA A 73 11.09 4.88 -39.79
CA ALA A 73 11.35 5.21 -41.19
C ALA A 73 11.60 6.70 -41.42
N CYS A 74 11.71 7.51 -40.36
CA CYS A 74 11.89 8.96 -40.36
C CYS A 74 10.68 9.74 -40.89
N ALA A 75 9.48 9.17 -40.82
CA ALA A 75 8.27 9.89 -41.16
C ALA A 75 8.03 11.04 -40.18
N THR A 76 7.65 12.20 -40.70
CA THR A 76 7.22 13.36 -39.90
C THR A 76 5.72 13.32 -39.61
N PHE A 77 4.95 12.61 -40.44
CA PHE A 77 3.54 12.37 -40.21
C PHE A 77 3.11 10.95 -40.60
N CYS A 78 1.97 10.53 -40.05
CA CYS A 78 1.28 9.28 -40.36
C CYS A 78 -0.23 9.56 -40.47
N LEU A 79 -0.82 9.28 -41.62
CA LEU A 79 -2.24 9.45 -41.89
C LEU A 79 -2.95 8.12 -41.73
N ILE A 80 -4.01 8.09 -40.93
CA ILE A 80 -4.84 6.91 -40.69
C ILE A 80 -6.23 7.20 -41.23
N LYS A 81 -6.64 6.42 -42.22
CA LYS A 81 -7.95 6.53 -42.86
C LYS A 81 -8.75 5.27 -42.59
N VAL A 82 -9.96 5.41 -42.07
CA VAL A 82 -10.90 4.30 -41.92
C VAL A 82 -12.09 4.55 -42.84
N SER A 83 -12.33 3.63 -43.75
CA SER A 83 -13.48 3.66 -44.66
C SER A 83 -14.33 2.43 -44.45
N GLU A 84 -15.65 2.57 -44.50
CA GLU A 84 -16.57 1.43 -44.48
C GLU A 84 -17.31 1.26 -45.81
N ASP A 85 -17.55 0.01 -46.17
CA ASP A 85 -18.59 -0.36 -47.13
C ASP A 85 -19.71 -1.17 -46.41
N LYS A 86 -20.55 -1.87 -47.17
CA LYS A 86 -21.66 -2.67 -46.63
C LYS A 86 -21.19 -3.84 -45.76
N THR A 87 -20.02 -4.40 -46.04
CA THR A 87 -19.55 -5.69 -45.51
C THR A 87 -18.15 -5.65 -44.90
N ALA A 88 -17.37 -4.60 -45.15
CA ALA A 88 -15.99 -4.49 -44.76
C ALA A 88 -15.64 -3.10 -44.21
N LEU A 89 -14.60 -3.09 -43.37
CA LEU A 89 -13.88 -1.90 -42.94
C LEU A 89 -12.48 -1.95 -43.57
N LYS A 90 -12.03 -0.81 -44.09
CA LYS A 90 -10.69 -0.63 -44.65
C LYS A 90 -9.93 0.39 -43.84
N VAL A 91 -8.84 -0.04 -43.19
CA VAL A 91 -7.89 0.80 -42.47
C VAL A 91 -6.68 1.04 -43.36
N GLY A 92 -6.49 2.28 -43.77
CA GLY A 92 -5.29 2.74 -44.46
C GLY A 92 -4.34 3.44 -43.49
N ILE A 93 -3.04 3.15 -43.59
CA ILE A 93 -1.98 3.79 -42.82
C ILE A 93 -0.92 4.28 -43.79
N HIS A 94 -0.76 5.58 -43.93
CA HIS A 94 0.16 6.20 -44.88
C HIS A 94 1.18 7.08 -44.17
N ASP A 95 2.46 6.78 -44.35
CA ASP A 95 3.57 7.58 -43.83
C ASP A 95 4.40 8.20 -44.96
N ASN A 96 5.10 9.30 -44.65
CA ASN A 96 6.04 9.97 -45.55
C ASN A 96 7.52 9.65 -45.26
N GLY A 97 7.77 8.49 -44.63
CA GLY A 97 9.13 8.06 -44.35
C GLY A 97 9.88 7.64 -45.62
N ASN A 98 11.07 7.06 -45.42
CA ASN A 98 11.98 6.70 -46.52
C ASN A 98 11.44 5.64 -47.51
N GLY A 99 10.35 4.95 -47.17
CA GLY A 99 9.84 3.79 -47.90
C GLY A 99 10.84 2.61 -47.93
N MET A 100 10.54 1.62 -48.77
CA MET A 100 11.29 0.38 -48.90
C MET A 100 11.64 0.08 -50.36
N ASN A 101 12.92 -0.21 -50.60
CA ASN A 101 13.36 -0.87 -51.82
C ASN A 101 12.94 -2.35 -51.82
N LEU A 102 13.19 -3.06 -52.93
CA LEU A 102 12.84 -4.48 -53.04
C LEU A 102 13.45 -5.35 -51.93
N GLU A 103 14.71 -5.10 -51.56
CA GLU A 103 15.38 -5.87 -50.51
C GLU A 103 14.75 -5.60 -49.13
N ARG A 104 14.50 -4.33 -48.79
CA ARG A 104 13.83 -3.93 -47.54
C ARG A 104 12.40 -4.45 -47.47
N LEU A 105 11.68 -4.49 -48.59
CA LEU A 105 10.34 -5.06 -48.63
C LEU A 105 10.36 -6.59 -48.43
N LYS A 106 11.34 -7.29 -49.01
CA LYS A 106 11.56 -8.72 -48.71
C LYS A 106 11.90 -8.95 -47.24
N ASP A 107 12.71 -8.08 -46.65
CA ASP A 107 13.03 -8.13 -45.23
C ASP A 107 11.82 -7.82 -44.35
N PHE A 108 10.97 -6.88 -44.76
CA PHE A 108 9.69 -6.63 -44.13
C PHE A 108 8.80 -7.87 -44.16
N LEU A 109 8.78 -8.65 -45.24
CA LEU A 109 8.00 -9.89 -45.31
C LEU A 109 8.66 -11.09 -44.59
N THR A 110 9.92 -10.95 -44.15
CA THR A 110 10.65 -12.04 -43.47
C THR A 110 10.48 -11.96 -41.95
N VAL A 111 9.95 -13.02 -41.33
CA VAL A 111 9.76 -13.13 -39.86
C VAL A 111 11.11 -13.02 -39.13
N PHE A 112 11.15 -12.34 -37.98
CA PHE A 112 12.37 -12.05 -37.17
C PHE A 112 13.44 -11.24 -37.87
N ARG A 113 13.12 -10.62 -39.02
CA ARG A 113 14.05 -9.72 -39.71
C ARG A 113 13.65 -8.27 -39.51
N SER A 114 14.57 -7.48 -38.98
CA SER A 114 14.46 -6.02 -38.89
C SER A 114 15.77 -5.39 -39.29
N ARG A 115 15.73 -4.45 -40.24
CA ARG A 115 16.86 -3.57 -40.54
C ARG A 115 16.44 -2.14 -40.21
N LYS A 116 17.24 -1.48 -39.40
CA LYS A 116 17.06 -0.09 -38.97
C LYS A 116 18.40 0.59 -39.21
N ASP A 117 18.62 1.00 -40.45
CA ASP A 117 19.94 1.46 -40.92
C ASP A 117 20.26 2.91 -40.53
N ASN A 118 19.35 3.58 -39.80
CA ASN A 118 19.44 5.02 -39.58
C ASN A 118 19.91 5.35 -38.17
N GLN A 119 21.13 5.90 -38.05
CA GLN A 119 21.73 6.30 -36.77
C GLN A 119 21.19 7.63 -36.24
N MET A 120 20.47 8.42 -37.06
CA MET A 120 19.98 9.75 -36.67
C MET A 120 18.74 9.73 -35.78
N ILE A 121 17.96 8.65 -35.77
CA ILE A 121 16.78 8.50 -34.92
C ILE A 121 16.97 7.25 -34.05
N LYS A 122 16.61 7.35 -32.76
CA LYS A 122 16.59 6.21 -31.86
C LYS A 122 15.46 5.26 -32.25
N SER A 123 15.80 4.21 -33.01
CA SER A 123 14.82 3.23 -33.48
C SER A 123 14.18 2.48 -32.31
N VAL A 124 12.86 2.36 -32.34
CA VAL A 124 12.07 1.67 -31.31
C VAL A 124 11.90 0.18 -31.65
N GLY A 125 11.72 -0.19 -32.92
CA GLY A 125 11.52 -1.59 -33.33
C GLY A 125 12.81 -2.37 -33.56
N ARG A 126 13.06 -3.44 -32.79
CA ARG A 126 14.25 -4.31 -32.94
C ARG A 126 13.95 -5.76 -33.33
N HIS A 127 12.81 -6.31 -32.89
CA HIS A 127 12.53 -7.75 -33.01
C HIS A 127 12.11 -8.23 -34.42
N GLY A 128 11.61 -7.33 -35.28
CA GLY A 128 11.15 -7.71 -36.63
C GLY A 128 9.83 -8.49 -36.64
N ILE A 129 9.01 -8.34 -35.60
CA ILE A 129 7.77 -9.10 -35.41
C ILE A 129 6.52 -8.21 -35.44
N GLY A 130 6.63 -6.96 -34.96
CA GLY A 130 5.48 -6.05 -34.83
C GLY A 130 4.71 -5.83 -36.14
N LYS A 131 5.37 -5.97 -37.29
CA LYS A 131 4.75 -5.95 -38.63
C LYS A 131 3.74 -7.08 -38.90
N LEU A 132 3.77 -8.15 -38.12
CA LEU A 132 2.85 -9.29 -38.21
C LEU A 132 1.63 -9.14 -37.29
N SER A 133 1.56 -8.10 -36.47
CA SER A 133 0.42 -7.85 -35.57
C SER A 133 -0.92 -7.78 -36.30
N VAL A 134 -0.94 -7.30 -37.54
CA VAL A 134 -2.15 -7.29 -38.41
C VAL A 134 -2.71 -8.70 -38.65
N ALA A 135 -1.86 -9.72 -38.64
CA ALA A 135 -2.27 -11.11 -38.86
C ALA A 135 -3.13 -11.65 -37.70
N ALA A 136 -3.10 -10.98 -36.55
CA ALA A 136 -3.91 -11.33 -35.39
C ALA A 136 -5.33 -10.72 -35.46
N LEU A 137 -5.61 -9.81 -36.41
CA LEU A 137 -6.92 -9.16 -36.52
C LEU A 137 -8.03 -10.15 -36.90
N PRO A 138 -9.09 -10.28 -36.07
CA PRO A 138 -10.24 -11.08 -36.44
C PRO A 138 -10.89 -10.56 -37.71
N GLY A 139 -11.18 -11.47 -38.64
CA GLY A 139 -11.89 -11.11 -39.88
C GLY A 139 -11.04 -10.40 -40.93
N LEU A 140 -9.71 -10.42 -40.84
CA LEU A 140 -8.81 -9.98 -41.91
C LEU A 140 -9.15 -10.69 -43.23
N THR A 141 -9.32 -9.92 -44.29
CA THR A 141 -9.61 -10.43 -45.65
C THR A 141 -8.59 -9.97 -46.69
N CYS A 142 -7.90 -8.86 -46.46
CA CYS A 142 -6.84 -8.38 -47.35
C CYS A 142 -5.85 -7.50 -46.59
N PHE A 143 -4.57 -7.69 -46.89
CA PHE A 143 -3.47 -6.82 -46.49
C PHE A 143 -2.65 -6.46 -47.73
N ARG A 144 -2.66 -5.18 -48.06
CA ARG A 144 -1.92 -4.62 -49.20
C ARG A 144 -0.92 -3.59 -48.69
N ALA A 145 0.25 -3.53 -49.35
CA ALA A 145 1.18 -2.44 -49.14
C ALA A 145 1.65 -1.86 -50.46
N VAL A 146 1.85 -0.54 -50.49
CA VAL A 146 2.52 0.20 -51.57
C VAL A 146 3.61 1.03 -50.92
N THR A 147 4.85 0.90 -51.38
CA THR A 147 6.00 1.58 -50.77
C THR A 147 6.89 2.19 -51.84
N SER A 148 7.34 3.41 -51.61
CA SER A 148 8.17 4.18 -52.56
C SER A 148 9.37 4.79 -51.87
N THR A 149 10.53 4.64 -52.49
CA THR A 149 11.77 5.34 -52.11
C THR A 149 11.93 6.68 -52.83
N GLY A 150 10.92 7.10 -53.60
CA GLY A 150 11.00 8.23 -54.53
C GLY A 150 11.77 7.91 -55.82
N THR A 151 12.41 6.74 -55.90
CA THR A 151 13.13 6.27 -57.12
C THR A 151 12.61 4.92 -57.63
N GLU A 152 11.99 4.13 -56.76
CA GLU A 152 11.34 2.87 -57.09
C GLU A 152 10.12 2.68 -56.21
N CYS A 153 9.13 1.97 -56.74
CA CYS A 153 7.85 1.72 -56.10
C CYS A 153 7.51 0.23 -56.22
N TYR A 154 7.14 -0.38 -55.10
CA TYR A 154 6.74 -1.78 -55.04
C TYR A 154 5.41 -1.93 -54.33
N GLU A 155 4.66 -2.95 -54.72
CA GLU A 155 3.43 -3.34 -54.02
C GLU A 155 3.36 -4.85 -53.81
N PHE A 156 2.64 -5.25 -52.77
CA PHE A 156 2.20 -6.62 -52.57
C PHE A 156 0.77 -6.63 -52.03
N GLU A 157 0.09 -7.75 -52.21
CA GLU A 157 -1.24 -8.01 -51.66
C GLU A 157 -1.30 -9.46 -51.20
N THR A 158 -1.92 -9.70 -50.05
CA THR A 158 -2.12 -11.04 -49.48
C THR A 158 -3.38 -11.05 -48.61
N ASP A 159 -4.04 -12.20 -48.52
CA ASP A 159 -5.20 -12.44 -47.66
C ASP A 159 -4.80 -12.93 -46.26
N SER A 160 -3.58 -13.45 -46.09
CA SER A 160 -3.07 -13.95 -44.82
C SER A 160 -1.54 -13.88 -44.74
N LEU A 161 -1.02 -13.37 -43.63
CA LEU A 161 0.41 -13.49 -43.27
C LEU A 161 0.72 -14.77 -42.48
N LEU A 162 -0.31 -15.52 -42.06
CA LEU A 162 -0.17 -16.74 -41.28
C LEU A 162 0.04 -17.97 -42.18
N GLU A 163 -0.63 -17.99 -43.32
CA GLU A 163 -0.51 -19.08 -44.28
C GLU A 163 0.84 -19.00 -45.03
N ASP A 164 1.30 -20.15 -45.55
CA ASP A 164 2.56 -20.24 -46.29
C ASP A 164 2.35 -20.04 -47.81
N HIS A 165 1.35 -19.24 -48.18
CA HIS A 165 1.12 -18.86 -49.57
C HIS A 165 2.23 -17.92 -50.06
N PRO A 166 2.77 -18.12 -51.29
CA PRO A 166 3.75 -17.21 -51.84
C PRO A 166 3.20 -15.79 -52.00
N ILE A 167 3.86 -14.80 -51.42
CA ILE A 167 3.52 -13.38 -51.59
C ILE A 167 4.21 -12.85 -52.86
N THR A 168 3.41 -12.38 -53.82
CA THR A 168 3.93 -11.80 -55.07
C THR A 168 4.18 -10.31 -54.90
N ILE A 169 5.42 -9.87 -55.12
CA ILE A 169 5.80 -8.45 -55.13
C ILE A 169 5.82 -7.95 -56.57
N LYS A 170 5.11 -6.85 -56.84
CA LYS A 170 5.06 -6.20 -58.15
C LYS A 170 5.84 -4.88 -58.10
N LYS A 171 6.58 -4.58 -59.16
CA LYS A 171 7.19 -3.26 -59.36
C LYS A 171 6.19 -2.36 -60.07
N ASN A 172 5.94 -1.18 -59.53
CA ASN A 172 5.07 -0.19 -60.14
C ASN A 172 5.88 0.75 -61.05
N SER A 173 5.31 1.12 -62.20
CA SER A 173 5.92 2.10 -63.10
C SER A 173 5.71 3.54 -62.62
N LEU A 174 4.62 3.79 -61.89
CA LEU A 174 4.37 5.07 -61.24
C LEU A 174 5.12 5.12 -59.91
N ILE A 175 6.02 6.11 -59.77
CA ILE A 175 6.82 6.33 -58.56
C ILE A 175 6.22 7.53 -57.81
N PRO A 176 5.40 7.30 -56.76
CA PRO A 176 4.90 8.39 -55.93
C PRO A 176 6.04 8.96 -55.05
N PRO A 177 5.80 10.06 -54.32
CA PRO A 177 6.71 10.53 -53.28
C PRO A 177 7.10 9.43 -52.28
N GLN A 178 8.18 9.68 -51.53
CA GLN A 178 8.66 8.76 -50.51
C GLN A 178 7.59 8.47 -49.46
N GLY A 179 7.47 7.20 -49.07
CA GLY A 179 6.52 6.78 -48.06
C GLY A 179 6.10 5.32 -48.19
N THR A 180 5.26 4.89 -47.25
CA THR A 180 4.59 3.59 -47.32
C THR A 180 3.11 3.75 -46.99
N LEU A 181 2.27 3.13 -47.82
CA LEU A 181 0.84 2.96 -47.58
C LEU A 181 0.57 1.48 -47.29
N PHE A 182 0.02 1.19 -46.12
CA PHE A 182 -0.58 -0.08 -45.78
C PHE A 182 -2.10 0.03 -45.84
N GLU A 183 -2.76 -0.95 -46.44
CA GLU A 183 -4.21 -1.05 -46.50
C GLU A 183 -4.65 -2.41 -45.94
N ILE A 184 -5.50 -2.36 -44.93
CA ILE A 184 -5.95 -3.52 -44.15
C ILE A 184 -7.46 -3.58 -44.27
N THR A 185 -7.98 -4.65 -44.84
CA THR A 185 -9.42 -4.87 -44.98
C THR A 185 -9.85 -5.96 -44.00
N ILE A 186 -10.85 -5.65 -43.18
CA ILE A 186 -11.45 -6.57 -42.22
C ILE A 186 -12.96 -6.64 -42.45
N LYS A 187 -13.59 -7.76 -42.06
CA LYS A 187 -15.05 -7.87 -42.04
C LYS A 187 -15.63 -6.83 -41.09
N LYS A 188 -16.73 -6.19 -41.50
CA LYS A 188 -17.40 -5.17 -40.71
C LYS A 188 -18.10 -5.80 -39.51
N ASP A 189 -17.65 -5.44 -38.30
CA ASP A 189 -18.26 -5.78 -37.02
C ASP A 189 -18.73 -4.54 -36.23
N GLN A 190 -18.27 -3.36 -36.63
CA GLN A 190 -18.58 -2.05 -36.05
C GLN A 190 -18.57 -0.97 -37.15
N SER A 191 -18.86 0.28 -36.80
CA SER A 191 -18.76 1.42 -37.73
C SER A 191 -17.32 1.93 -37.89
N ALA A 192 -17.02 2.57 -39.02
CA ALA A 192 -15.73 3.24 -39.25
C ALA A 192 -15.42 4.29 -38.18
N LEU A 193 -16.43 4.97 -37.64
CA LEU A 193 -16.26 5.98 -36.59
C LEU A 193 -15.83 5.34 -35.27
N GLU A 194 -16.48 4.26 -34.84
CA GLU A 194 -16.15 3.52 -33.62
C GLU A 194 -14.73 2.94 -33.71
N LEU A 195 -14.39 2.32 -34.84
CA LEU A 195 -13.03 1.80 -35.05
C LEU A 195 -11.99 2.93 -35.01
N THR A 196 -12.26 4.06 -35.65
CA THR A 196 -11.35 5.22 -35.63
C THR A 196 -11.12 5.73 -34.22
N GLN A 197 -12.17 5.83 -33.41
CA GLN A 197 -12.04 6.26 -32.02
C GLN A 197 -11.20 5.25 -31.22
N LYS A 198 -11.44 3.95 -31.38
CA LYS A 198 -10.65 2.90 -30.74
C LYS A 198 -9.16 2.96 -31.10
N LEU A 199 -8.84 3.13 -32.39
CA LEU A 199 -7.46 3.28 -32.85
C LEU A 199 -6.81 4.55 -32.30
N SER A 200 -7.58 5.65 -32.21
CA SER A 200 -7.13 6.91 -31.62
C SER A 200 -6.79 6.76 -30.14
N ASP A 201 -7.61 6.06 -29.37
CA ASP A 201 -7.40 5.87 -27.93
C ASP A 201 -6.18 4.98 -27.63
N ILE A 202 -5.98 3.93 -28.44
CA ILE A 202 -4.77 3.09 -28.38
C ILE A 202 -3.53 3.94 -28.69
N LEU A 203 -3.54 4.73 -29.77
CA LEU A 203 -2.40 5.56 -30.12
C LEU A 203 -2.13 6.67 -29.10
N PHE A 204 -3.17 7.27 -28.53
CA PHE A 204 -2.99 8.26 -27.47
C PHE A 204 -2.36 7.63 -26.22
N THR A 205 -2.72 6.39 -25.90
CA THR A 205 -2.12 5.64 -24.79
C THR A 205 -0.63 5.39 -25.02
N TYR A 206 -0.28 4.87 -26.20
CA TYR A 206 1.06 4.35 -26.45
C TYR A 206 2.06 5.35 -27.03
N VAL A 207 1.63 6.29 -27.87
CA VAL A 207 2.54 7.12 -28.70
C VAL A 207 2.31 8.63 -28.57
N ARG A 208 1.56 9.11 -27.58
CA ARG A 208 1.31 10.56 -27.36
C ARG A 208 2.56 11.43 -27.17
N PHE A 209 3.71 10.82 -26.85
CA PHE A 209 5.00 11.50 -26.70
C PHE A 209 5.96 11.25 -27.87
N LEU A 210 5.57 10.40 -28.82
CA LEU A 210 6.39 10.11 -29.99
C LEU A 210 6.36 11.33 -30.92
N PRO A 211 7.51 11.84 -31.39
CA PRO A 211 7.56 13.07 -32.16
C PRO A 211 7.19 12.84 -33.64
N ILE A 212 6.00 12.30 -33.87
CA ILE A 212 5.35 12.11 -35.17
C ILE A 212 3.94 12.72 -35.12
N THR A 213 3.48 13.31 -36.22
CA THR A 213 2.12 13.85 -36.31
C THR A 213 1.18 12.79 -36.87
N VAL A 214 0.20 12.35 -36.08
CA VAL A 214 -0.78 11.36 -36.53
C VAL A 214 -2.12 12.03 -36.78
N ARG A 215 -2.79 11.73 -37.90
CA ARG A 215 -4.09 12.31 -38.25
C ARG A 215 -5.09 11.25 -38.69
N PHE A 216 -6.35 11.45 -38.33
CA PHE A 216 -7.44 10.53 -38.60
C PHE A 216 -8.47 11.08 -39.59
N TYR A 217 -9.01 10.18 -40.41
CA TYR A 217 -9.98 10.45 -41.45
C TYR A 217 -11.00 9.31 -41.53
N VAL A 218 -12.28 9.65 -41.69
CA VAL A 218 -13.39 8.68 -41.66
C VAL A 218 -14.23 8.84 -42.91
N ASN A 219 -14.35 7.77 -43.70
CA ASN A 219 -15.17 7.72 -44.92
C ASN A 219 -14.82 8.76 -46.00
N ASP A 220 -13.60 9.31 -45.97
CA ASP A 220 -13.12 10.18 -47.04
C ASP A 220 -13.03 9.40 -48.36
N GLU A 221 -13.41 10.01 -49.48
CA GLU A 221 -13.33 9.35 -50.80
C GLU A 221 -11.87 9.21 -51.27
N THR A 222 -11.07 10.28 -51.10
CA THR A 222 -9.67 10.34 -51.54
C THR A 222 -8.70 10.25 -50.37
N TRP A 223 -7.42 10.07 -50.65
CA TRP A 223 -6.39 10.19 -49.63
C TRP A 223 -6.22 11.68 -49.29
N PRO A 224 -6.49 12.08 -48.04
CA PRO A 224 -6.45 13.47 -47.64
C PRO A 224 -5.01 13.98 -47.54
N THR A 225 -4.86 15.31 -47.60
CA THR A 225 -3.56 15.98 -47.48
C THR A 225 -3.13 16.12 -46.01
N GLU A 226 -1.85 16.40 -45.81
CA GLU A 226 -1.20 16.54 -44.49
C GLU A 226 -1.86 17.54 -43.54
N THR A 227 -2.70 18.46 -44.06
CA THR A 227 -3.28 19.58 -43.30
C THR A 227 -4.74 19.40 -42.92
N SER A 228 -5.48 18.45 -43.50
CA SER A 228 -6.87 18.16 -43.13
C SER A 228 -6.97 17.10 -42.02
N GLY A 229 -8.15 16.83 -41.47
CA GLY A 229 -8.37 15.73 -40.51
C GLY A 229 -8.13 16.04 -39.03
N LYS A 230 -8.58 15.12 -38.16
CA LYS A 230 -8.44 15.25 -36.70
C LYS A 230 -7.06 14.76 -36.28
N SER A 231 -6.24 15.64 -35.70
CA SER A 231 -4.92 15.24 -35.17
C SER A 231 -5.10 14.39 -33.92
N LEU A 232 -4.25 13.36 -33.77
CA LEU A 232 -4.02 12.73 -32.48
C LEU A 232 -3.55 13.82 -31.49
N PRO A 233 -4.15 13.94 -30.30
CA PRO A 233 -3.68 14.86 -29.30
C PRO A 233 -2.24 14.50 -28.89
N LYS A 234 -1.34 15.50 -28.91
CA LYS A 234 0.01 15.35 -28.36
C LYS A 234 -0.01 15.73 -26.89
N ALA A 235 0.86 15.09 -26.11
CA ALA A 235 1.10 15.46 -24.73
C ALA A 235 2.56 15.91 -24.55
N GLU A 236 2.78 16.82 -23.62
CA GLU A 236 4.13 17.23 -23.22
C GLU A 236 4.78 16.14 -22.37
N TRP A 237 6.06 15.88 -22.61
CA TRP A 237 6.79 14.85 -21.87
C TRP A 237 6.86 15.19 -20.37
N SER A 238 7.00 16.46 -20.04
CA SER A 238 6.93 16.95 -18.65
C SER A 238 5.47 17.05 -18.21
N TYR A 239 5.22 16.83 -16.92
CA TYR A 239 3.90 17.14 -16.37
C TYR A 239 3.62 18.64 -16.45
N PRO A 240 2.35 19.04 -16.61
CA PRO A 240 2.00 20.44 -16.71
C PRO A 240 2.23 21.16 -15.36
N PRO A 241 2.33 22.51 -15.33
CA PRO A 241 2.67 23.26 -14.12
C PRO A 241 1.79 22.97 -12.91
N GLU A 242 0.50 22.72 -13.13
CA GLU A 242 -0.48 22.35 -12.09
C GLU A 242 -0.18 21.03 -11.38
N CYS A 243 0.62 20.15 -12.00
CA CYS A 243 1.10 18.90 -11.43
C CYS A 243 2.47 19.04 -10.77
N TYR A 244 3.07 20.23 -10.74
CA TYR A 244 4.39 20.48 -10.16
C TYR A 244 5.45 19.51 -10.69
N GLY A 245 5.45 19.32 -12.02
CA GLY A 245 6.30 18.39 -12.73
C GLY A 245 7.78 18.73 -12.62
N ARG A 246 8.64 17.73 -12.32
CA ARG A 246 10.10 17.91 -12.32
C ARG A 246 10.82 16.71 -12.92
N SER A 247 11.79 17.01 -13.79
CA SER A 247 12.59 16.00 -14.50
C SER A 247 13.95 15.79 -13.87
N TYR A 248 14.40 14.55 -13.88
CA TYR A 248 15.66 14.06 -13.34
C TYR A 248 16.31 13.15 -14.37
N HIS A 249 17.64 13.18 -14.43
CA HIS A 249 18.42 12.37 -15.35
C HIS A 249 19.40 11.53 -14.56
N ILE A 250 19.35 10.22 -14.78
CA ILE A 250 20.21 9.24 -14.12
C ILE A 250 20.80 8.28 -15.16
N ARG A 251 21.68 7.39 -14.73
CA ARG A 251 22.09 6.23 -15.52
C ARG A 251 21.57 4.97 -14.82
N LEU A 252 20.96 4.08 -15.60
CA LEU A 252 20.43 2.79 -15.16
C LEU A 252 21.10 1.72 -16.01
N LYS A 253 21.84 0.77 -15.42
CA LYS A 253 22.68 -0.19 -16.16
C LYS A 253 23.51 0.48 -17.30
N ASP A 254 24.18 1.59 -16.98
CA ASP A 254 24.94 2.43 -17.91
C ASP A 254 24.16 3.09 -19.06
N LYS A 255 22.83 2.98 -19.11
CA LYS A 255 21.99 3.66 -20.10
C LYS A 255 21.39 4.93 -19.52
N PRO A 256 21.22 6.01 -20.32
CA PRO A 256 20.46 7.18 -19.90
C PRO A 256 19.04 6.78 -19.48
N CYS A 257 18.59 7.36 -18.38
CA CYS A 257 17.25 7.19 -17.85
C CYS A 257 16.71 8.56 -17.44
N GLU A 258 15.60 8.96 -18.04
CA GLU A 258 14.90 10.19 -17.69
C GLU A 258 13.70 9.86 -16.82
N ILE A 259 13.57 10.56 -15.69
CA ILE A 259 12.51 10.35 -14.70
C ILE A 259 11.79 11.67 -14.50
N VAL A 260 10.47 11.69 -14.61
CA VAL A 260 9.63 12.86 -14.34
C VAL A 260 8.71 12.53 -13.17
N LEU A 261 8.77 13.33 -12.11
CA LEU A 261 7.84 13.24 -10.97
C LEU A 261 6.80 14.34 -11.06
N GLY A 262 5.60 14.05 -10.54
CA GLY A 262 4.49 14.99 -10.46
C GLY A 262 3.48 14.59 -9.38
N ILE A 263 2.55 15.49 -9.09
CA ILE A 263 1.40 15.25 -8.20
C ILE A 263 0.13 15.21 -9.05
N GLY A 264 -0.66 14.14 -8.91
CA GLY A 264 -1.89 14.01 -9.68
C GLY A 264 -2.66 12.73 -9.40
N ALA A 265 -2.64 11.78 -10.34
CA ALA A 265 -3.52 10.60 -10.32
C ALA A 265 -2.92 9.37 -9.63
N GLY A 266 -1.67 9.43 -9.15
CA GLY A 266 -1.02 8.26 -8.53
C GLY A 266 -0.64 7.16 -9.55
N VAL A 267 -0.29 7.53 -10.78
CA VAL A 267 0.02 6.59 -11.87
C VAL A 267 1.51 6.60 -12.18
N HIS A 268 2.10 5.42 -12.25
CA HIS A 268 3.49 5.20 -12.62
C HIS A 268 3.56 4.61 -14.03
N GLU A 269 4.37 5.19 -14.91
CA GLU A 269 4.44 4.84 -16.33
C GLU A 269 5.89 4.58 -16.77
N ILE A 270 6.11 3.45 -17.43
CA ILE A 270 7.40 3.08 -18.02
C ILE A 270 7.32 3.25 -19.54
N TYR A 271 8.31 3.94 -20.08
CA TYR A 271 8.51 4.22 -21.49
C TYR A 271 9.86 3.72 -21.97
N GLN A 272 9.94 3.43 -23.27
CA GLN A 272 11.21 3.32 -23.98
C GLN A 272 11.11 4.08 -25.28
N ASN A 273 11.98 5.07 -25.46
CA ASN A 273 12.01 5.95 -26.62
C ASN A 273 10.64 6.61 -26.85
N ARG A 274 10.04 7.17 -25.79
CA ARG A 274 8.73 7.85 -25.81
C ARG A 274 7.53 6.98 -26.20
N VAL A 275 7.67 5.65 -26.24
CA VAL A 275 6.56 4.70 -26.41
C VAL A 275 6.26 4.02 -25.09
N LEU A 276 4.99 4.03 -24.66
CA LEU A 276 4.57 3.41 -23.40
C LEU A 276 4.81 1.89 -23.48
N ILE A 277 5.37 1.34 -22.42
CA ILE A 277 5.53 -0.10 -22.21
C ILE A 277 4.45 -0.60 -21.26
N SER A 278 4.37 -0.01 -20.07
CA SER A 278 3.48 -0.50 -19.02
C SER A 278 3.26 0.56 -17.94
N SER A 279 2.12 0.49 -17.28
CA SER A 279 1.79 1.26 -16.07
C SER A 279 1.46 0.38 -14.86
N LYS A 280 1.77 -0.93 -14.94
CA LYS A 280 1.40 -1.90 -13.91
C LYS A 280 2.28 -1.89 -12.66
N TYR A 281 3.43 -1.21 -12.72
CA TYR A 281 4.47 -1.28 -11.69
C TYR A 281 4.39 -0.09 -10.75
N ASP A 282 4.41 -0.33 -9.43
CA ASP A 282 4.68 0.72 -8.47
C ASP A 282 6.19 1.03 -8.44
N LEU A 283 6.62 1.99 -9.26
CA LEU A 283 8.02 2.43 -9.34
C LEU A 283 8.60 3.04 -8.06
N PHE A 284 7.78 3.43 -7.08
CA PHE A 284 8.29 3.94 -5.81
C PHE A 284 8.54 2.79 -4.84
N SER A 285 7.61 1.84 -4.73
CA SER A 285 7.68 0.76 -3.74
C SER A 285 8.17 -0.58 -4.28
N TYR A 286 8.56 -0.63 -5.56
CA TYR A 286 9.10 -1.84 -6.17
C TYR A 286 10.26 -2.43 -5.34
N GLY A 287 10.20 -3.74 -5.13
CA GLY A 287 11.19 -4.50 -4.36
C GLY A 287 11.02 -4.48 -2.84
N LYS A 288 10.05 -3.72 -2.29
CA LYS A 288 9.73 -3.76 -0.86
C LYS A 288 8.76 -4.90 -0.54
N LYS A 289 8.87 -5.45 0.68
CA LYS A 289 7.96 -6.50 1.18
C LYS A 289 6.59 -5.94 1.59
N GLU A 290 6.59 -4.70 2.04
CA GLU A 290 5.39 -3.98 2.47
C GLU A 290 4.80 -3.25 1.27
N ASP A 291 3.49 -3.38 1.09
CA ASP A 291 2.74 -2.69 0.04
C ASP A 291 2.48 -1.23 0.43
N ILE A 292 3.53 -0.41 0.35
CA ILE A 292 3.47 1.00 0.70
C ILE A 292 3.12 1.79 -0.54
N ARG A 293 1.83 2.02 -0.79
CA ARG A 293 1.42 2.88 -1.91
C ARG A 293 1.48 4.35 -1.52
N VAL A 294 2.26 5.15 -2.24
CA VAL A 294 2.26 6.61 -2.08
C VAL A 294 1.16 7.20 -2.96
N PRO A 295 0.09 7.79 -2.39
CA PRO A 295 -1.02 8.31 -3.17
C PRO A 295 -0.60 9.58 -3.91
N ASN A 296 -1.30 9.88 -5.01
CA ASN A 296 -1.11 11.04 -5.87
C ASN A 296 0.27 11.17 -6.56
N LEU A 297 1.27 10.35 -6.19
CA LEU A 297 2.58 10.33 -6.81
C LEU A 297 2.50 9.84 -8.25
N MET A 298 2.87 10.71 -9.18
CA MET A 298 3.02 10.36 -10.58
C MET A 298 4.50 10.21 -10.90
N ILE A 299 4.86 9.10 -11.55
CA ILE A 299 6.23 8.82 -11.98
C ILE A 299 6.18 8.42 -13.44
N ARG A 300 6.98 9.07 -14.28
CA ARG A 300 7.20 8.66 -15.66
C ARG A 300 8.67 8.39 -15.87
N VAL A 301 9.02 7.25 -16.45
CA VAL A 301 10.41 6.87 -16.69
C VAL A 301 10.61 6.47 -18.14
N ASP A 302 11.66 6.97 -18.80
CA ASP A 302 12.08 6.57 -20.15
C ASP A 302 13.53 6.08 -20.14
N SER A 303 13.75 4.82 -20.55
CA SER A 303 15.10 4.27 -20.67
C SER A 303 15.24 3.15 -21.69
N GLU A 304 16.44 3.08 -22.29
CA GLU A 304 16.88 1.93 -23.10
C GLU A 304 17.41 0.77 -22.26
N ALA A 305 17.51 0.91 -20.92
CA ALA A 305 17.87 -0.19 -20.02
C ALA A 305 16.77 -1.26 -19.91
N PHE A 306 15.55 -0.92 -20.30
CA PHE A 306 14.39 -1.80 -20.25
C PHE A 306 14.43 -2.84 -21.37
N GLU A 307 14.48 -4.12 -20.99
CA GLU A 307 14.38 -5.23 -21.94
C GLU A 307 12.92 -5.64 -22.08
N LEU A 308 12.45 -5.75 -23.31
CA LEU A 308 11.03 -5.95 -23.61
C LEU A 308 10.80 -7.33 -24.23
N PRO A 309 9.74 -8.05 -23.85
CA PRO A 309 9.30 -9.20 -24.60
C PRO A 309 8.75 -8.75 -25.95
N PHE A 310 8.50 -9.71 -26.85
CA PHE A 310 7.99 -9.42 -28.18
C PHE A 310 6.69 -8.60 -28.19
N GLY A 311 5.78 -8.85 -27.22
CA GLY A 311 4.52 -8.11 -27.07
C GLY A 311 4.64 -6.72 -26.44
N ARG A 312 5.80 -6.37 -25.85
CA ARG A 312 6.14 -5.07 -25.26
C ARG A 312 5.17 -4.51 -24.19
N HIS A 313 4.50 -5.38 -23.44
CA HIS A 313 3.53 -5.00 -22.40
C HIS A 313 4.09 -5.05 -20.96
N CYS A 314 5.31 -5.53 -20.79
CA CYS A 314 6.03 -5.63 -19.53
C CYS A 314 7.55 -5.63 -19.77
N LEU A 315 8.33 -5.75 -18.69
CA LEU A 315 9.78 -5.92 -18.77
C LEU A 315 10.17 -7.40 -18.65
N CYS A 316 11.18 -7.83 -19.41
CA CYS A 316 11.85 -9.11 -19.22
C CYS A 316 12.85 -9.07 -18.05
N ASN A 317 13.42 -7.90 -17.79
CA ASN A 317 14.48 -7.67 -16.82
C ASN A 317 13.96 -6.85 -15.62
N GLU A 318 12.86 -7.30 -15.00
CA GLU A 318 12.18 -6.55 -13.93
C GLU A 318 13.09 -6.24 -12.73
N GLU A 319 14.19 -6.97 -12.53
CA GLU A 319 15.17 -6.67 -11.47
C GLU A 319 15.81 -5.28 -11.61
N VAL A 320 15.82 -4.70 -12.81
CA VAL A 320 16.27 -3.32 -13.04
C VAL A 320 15.41 -2.28 -12.30
N LEU A 321 14.16 -2.63 -11.99
CA LEU A 321 13.24 -1.75 -11.27
C LEU A 321 13.62 -1.61 -9.79
N VAL A 322 14.39 -2.55 -9.22
CA VAL A 322 14.87 -2.44 -7.83
C VAL A 322 15.85 -1.28 -7.71
N GLU A 323 16.87 -1.24 -8.57
CA GLU A 323 17.86 -0.14 -8.65
C GLU A 323 17.19 1.20 -8.92
N LEU A 324 16.25 1.23 -9.87
CA LEU A 324 15.48 2.42 -10.21
C LEU A 324 14.66 2.94 -9.01
N ALA A 325 13.95 2.04 -8.31
CA ALA A 325 13.11 2.41 -7.18
C ALA A 325 13.95 2.88 -5.98
N GLU A 326 15.13 2.28 -5.75
CA GLU A 326 16.09 2.77 -4.74
C GLU A 326 16.58 4.18 -5.05
N GLU A 327 16.98 4.45 -6.29
CA GLU A 327 17.37 5.80 -6.73
C GLU A 327 16.23 6.82 -6.57
N ILE A 328 15.00 6.41 -6.90
CA ILE A 328 13.82 7.24 -6.71
C ILE A 328 13.63 7.57 -5.22
N ARG A 329 13.63 6.56 -4.34
CA ARG A 329 13.35 6.75 -2.91
C ARG A 329 14.42 7.52 -2.17
N GLU A 330 15.69 7.21 -2.42
CA GLU A 330 16.79 7.68 -1.56
C GLU A 330 17.40 9.00 -2.04
N ARG A 331 17.27 9.35 -3.33
CA ARG A 331 17.89 10.55 -3.89
C ARG A 331 16.90 11.49 -4.57
N ILE A 332 16.06 10.96 -5.45
CA ILE A 332 15.19 11.81 -6.28
C ILE A 332 14.00 12.33 -5.48
N MET A 333 13.36 11.48 -4.67
CA MET A 333 12.19 11.85 -3.89
C MET A 333 12.49 12.94 -2.86
N PRO A 334 13.57 12.85 -2.05
CA PRO A 334 13.94 13.95 -1.15
C PRO A 334 14.16 15.26 -1.90
N ALA A 335 14.91 15.24 -3.01
CA ALA A 335 15.18 16.43 -3.81
C ALA A 335 13.91 17.01 -4.47
N TYR A 336 12.94 16.15 -4.81
CA TYR A 336 11.64 16.55 -5.32
C TYR A 336 10.78 17.19 -4.23
N PHE A 337 10.78 16.58 -3.05
CA PHE A 337 10.05 17.07 -1.90
C PHE A 337 10.56 18.44 -1.43
N ASP A 338 11.88 18.66 -1.41
CA ASP A 338 12.48 19.97 -1.13
C ASP A 338 12.02 21.04 -2.13
N PHE A 339 11.89 20.65 -3.40
CA PHE A 339 11.33 21.54 -4.42
C PHE A 339 9.85 21.87 -4.16
N LEU A 340 9.03 20.88 -3.80
CA LEU A 340 7.63 21.10 -3.47
C LEU A 340 7.48 22.06 -2.28
N THR A 341 8.21 21.81 -1.19
CA THR A 341 8.14 22.67 0.01
C THR A 341 8.60 24.11 -0.24
N ALA A 342 9.57 24.32 -1.13
CA ALA A 342 9.98 25.66 -1.54
C ALA A 342 8.89 26.42 -2.34
N HIS A 343 7.96 25.70 -2.99
CA HIS A 343 6.86 26.30 -3.75
C HIS A 343 5.60 26.50 -2.90
N PHE A 344 5.39 25.67 -1.89
CA PHE A 344 4.26 25.78 -0.97
C PHE A 344 4.61 26.66 0.23
N ASP A 345 4.41 27.97 0.11
CA ASP A 345 4.36 28.86 1.27
C ASP A 345 2.95 28.82 1.89
N PHE A 346 2.85 28.13 3.02
CA PHE A 346 1.61 27.92 3.78
C PHE A 346 0.93 29.22 4.24
N LYS A 347 1.61 30.37 4.18
CA LYS A 347 1.02 31.67 4.52
C LYS A 347 0.31 32.35 3.34
N THR A 348 0.52 31.89 2.10
CA THR A 348 0.08 32.62 0.88
C THR A 348 -0.74 31.78 -0.10
N CYS A 349 -0.79 30.45 0.04
CA CYS A 349 -1.51 29.55 -0.89
C CYS A 349 -3.04 29.41 -0.63
N ALA A 350 -3.76 30.52 -0.46
CA ALA A 350 -5.21 30.50 -0.29
C ALA A 350 -5.99 30.05 -1.56
N ASP A 351 -5.39 30.13 -2.75
CA ASP A 351 -6.04 29.83 -4.04
C ASP A 351 -5.81 28.42 -4.59
N VAL A 352 -5.13 27.51 -3.86
CA VAL A 352 -4.81 26.16 -4.40
C VAL A 352 -5.16 25.01 -3.43
N SER A 353 -6.35 25.06 -2.83
CA SER A 353 -6.83 24.06 -1.85
C SER A 353 -6.68 22.61 -2.34
N ARG A 354 -6.97 22.33 -3.63
CA ARG A 354 -6.96 20.96 -4.17
C ARG A 354 -5.56 20.36 -4.34
N ILE A 355 -4.53 21.15 -4.67
CA ILE A 355 -3.16 20.58 -4.75
C ILE A 355 -2.58 20.36 -3.36
N LEU A 356 -2.93 21.23 -2.41
CA LEU A 356 -2.50 21.13 -1.03
C LEU A 356 -3.02 19.82 -0.42
N GLU A 357 -4.30 19.51 -0.63
CA GLU A 357 -4.90 18.23 -0.22
C GLU A 357 -4.16 17.02 -0.80
N LYS A 358 -3.88 17.03 -2.10
CA LYS A 358 -3.11 15.95 -2.75
C LYS A 358 -1.69 15.82 -2.23
N THR A 359 -1.05 16.96 -1.91
CA THR A 359 0.31 17.00 -1.37
C THR A 359 0.33 16.51 0.08
N ASP A 360 -0.70 16.81 0.86
CA ASP A 360 -0.88 16.31 2.21
C ASP A 360 -1.03 14.78 2.20
N GLU A 361 -1.92 14.23 1.37
CA GLU A 361 -2.09 12.78 1.19
C GLU A 361 -0.79 12.10 0.70
N PHE A 362 -0.14 12.71 -0.29
CA PHE A 362 1.16 12.27 -0.80
C PHE A 362 2.21 12.20 0.33
N THR A 363 2.25 13.21 1.19
CA THR A 363 3.15 13.27 2.35
C THR A 363 2.84 12.17 3.36
N ILE A 364 1.56 11.90 3.64
CA ILE A 364 1.17 10.77 4.49
C ILE A 364 1.68 9.44 3.92
N GLY A 365 1.62 9.25 2.60
CA GLY A 365 2.20 8.07 1.94
C GLY A 365 3.71 7.96 2.13
N LEU A 366 4.44 9.07 2.05
CA LEU A 366 5.89 9.11 2.32
C LEU A 366 6.23 8.84 3.79
N LEU A 367 5.40 9.31 4.73
CA LEU A 367 5.57 9.04 6.15
C LEU A 367 5.39 7.55 6.47
N LYS A 368 4.47 6.86 5.80
CA LYS A 368 4.34 5.40 5.88
C LYS A 368 5.60 4.67 5.42
N TYR A 369 6.30 5.20 4.41
CA TYR A 369 7.60 4.67 4.00
C TYR A 369 8.68 4.92 5.07
N ARG A 370 8.81 6.17 5.52
CA ARG A 370 9.77 6.54 6.56
C ARG A 370 9.34 7.80 7.29
N HIS A 371 8.93 7.68 8.55
CA HIS A 371 8.31 8.78 9.29
C HIS A 371 9.30 9.72 10.01
N LEU A 372 10.57 9.31 10.22
CA LEU A 372 11.59 10.12 10.90
C LEU A 372 12.90 10.24 10.11
N GLY A 373 13.53 11.41 10.22
CA GLY A 373 14.87 11.70 9.69
C GLY A 373 14.92 12.05 8.20
N TYR A 374 13.77 12.25 7.55
CA TYR A 374 13.66 12.64 6.14
C TYR A 374 13.03 14.01 6.00
N VAL A 375 13.26 14.68 4.86
CA VAL A 375 12.77 16.05 4.61
C VAL A 375 11.26 16.17 4.78
N TRP A 376 10.49 15.13 4.46
CA TRP A 376 9.03 15.12 4.59
C TRP A 376 8.53 14.94 6.03
N SER A 377 9.37 14.54 7.00
CA SER A 377 8.95 14.52 8.42
C SER A 377 8.77 15.91 9.00
N HIS A 378 9.31 16.93 8.34
CA HIS A 378 9.19 18.34 8.72
C HIS A 378 8.07 19.07 7.98
N TYR A 379 7.35 18.39 7.09
CA TYR A 379 6.23 18.97 6.38
C TYR A 379 4.98 19.01 7.29
N PRO A 380 4.34 20.18 7.47
CA PRO A 380 3.20 20.31 8.35
C PRO A 380 1.92 19.76 7.68
N VAL A 381 1.55 18.53 8.04
CA VAL A 381 0.45 17.76 7.41
C VAL A 381 -0.74 17.55 8.35
N PHE A 382 -0.51 17.43 9.66
CA PHE A 382 -1.55 17.12 10.62
C PHE A 382 -2.27 18.38 11.04
N ARG A 383 -3.59 18.43 10.84
CA ARG A 383 -4.39 19.63 11.11
C ARG A 383 -4.80 19.65 12.58
N THR A 384 -4.60 20.76 13.28
CA THR A 384 -4.91 20.90 14.71
C THR A 384 -5.99 21.94 14.97
N VAL A 385 -6.62 21.85 16.14
CA VAL A 385 -7.54 22.88 16.65
C VAL A 385 -6.71 24.02 17.25
N GLY A 386 -6.97 25.27 16.85
CA GLY A 386 -6.36 26.47 17.42
C GLY A 386 -4.90 26.76 17.00
N ALA A 387 -4.07 25.72 16.86
CA ALA A 387 -2.76 25.78 16.19
C ALA A 387 -2.93 25.35 14.73
N GLY A 388 -2.13 25.88 13.79
CA GLY A 388 -2.28 25.60 12.36
C GLY A 388 -2.13 24.13 11.97
N ARG A 389 -0.96 23.76 11.45
CA ARG A 389 -0.64 22.38 11.04
C ARG A 389 0.64 21.95 11.74
N LEU A 390 0.69 20.71 12.20
CA LEU A 390 1.88 20.09 12.79
C LEU A 390 2.55 19.15 11.78
N SER A 391 3.87 19.15 11.79
CA SER A 391 4.68 18.13 11.13
C SER A 391 4.79 16.85 11.94
N MET A 392 5.25 15.77 11.31
CA MET A 392 5.49 14.51 12.03
C MET A 392 6.54 14.66 13.13
N ALA A 393 7.60 15.44 12.88
CA ALA A 393 8.65 15.69 13.85
C ALA A 393 8.13 16.44 15.09
N GLU A 394 7.31 17.48 14.89
CA GLU A 394 6.69 18.24 15.99
C GLU A 394 5.67 17.41 16.77
N LEU A 395 4.88 16.58 16.07
CA LEU A 395 3.93 15.69 16.72
C LEU A 395 4.64 14.64 17.57
N ASP A 396 5.68 13.99 17.05
CA ASP A 396 6.49 13.00 17.77
C ASP A 396 7.17 13.59 19.02
N GLU A 397 7.66 14.83 18.96
CA GLU A 397 8.17 15.56 20.13
C GLU A 397 7.08 15.76 21.21
N LYS A 398 5.90 16.24 20.81
CA LYS A 398 4.77 16.44 21.75
C LYS A 398 4.27 15.15 22.37
N VAL A 399 4.20 14.06 21.58
CA VAL A 399 3.78 12.75 22.08
C VAL A 399 4.78 12.22 23.10
N ARG A 400 6.09 12.38 22.87
CA ARG A 400 7.10 11.99 23.87
C ARG A 400 7.02 12.78 25.17
N GLU A 401 6.58 14.04 25.12
CA GLU A 401 6.46 14.89 26.31
C GLU A 401 5.19 14.57 27.12
N ILE A 402 4.05 14.39 26.46
CA ILE A 402 2.72 14.38 27.10
C ILE A 402 2.07 12.98 27.08
N ASN A 403 2.61 12.03 26.30
CA ASN A 403 2.09 10.68 26.11
C ASN A 403 0.60 10.61 25.73
N THR A 404 0.10 11.64 25.01
CA THR A 404 -1.31 11.74 24.61
C THR A 404 -1.47 12.53 23.31
N VAL A 405 -2.40 12.11 22.44
CA VAL A 405 -2.90 12.85 21.28
C VAL A 405 -4.41 12.77 21.27
N TYR A 406 -5.09 13.90 21.12
CA TYR A 406 -6.56 13.93 21.06
C TYR A 406 -7.04 14.01 19.60
N ILE A 407 -8.14 13.32 19.28
CA ILE A 407 -8.87 13.48 18.00
C ILE A 407 -10.23 14.10 18.30
N GLU A 408 -10.54 15.19 17.61
CA GLU A 408 -11.77 15.97 17.77
C GLU A 408 -13.07 15.15 17.66
N SER A 409 -14.10 15.58 18.41
CA SER A 409 -15.47 15.06 18.35
C SER A 409 -16.24 15.65 17.15
N GLU A 410 -17.17 14.89 16.56
CA GLU A 410 -18.12 15.35 15.54
C GLU A 410 -19.05 16.45 16.07
N ASN A 411 -19.29 16.47 17.39
CA ASN A 411 -20.04 17.52 18.07
C ASN A 411 -19.16 18.19 19.13
N SER A 412 -18.52 19.30 18.75
CA SER A 412 -17.66 20.12 19.61
C SER A 412 -18.37 21.38 20.14
N GLU A 413 -19.69 21.52 19.94
CA GLU A 413 -20.45 22.66 20.47
C GLU A 413 -20.35 22.73 22.00
N GLY A 414 -19.64 23.76 22.50
CA GLY A 414 -19.45 24.02 23.93
C GLY A 414 -18.18 23.43 24.54
N MET A 415 -17.34 22.71 23.79
CA MET A 415 -16.04 22.21 24.27
C MET A 415 -14.95 23.28 24.15
N ASP A 416 -14.31 23.63 25.27
CA ASP A 416 -13.12 24.50 25.26
C ASP A 416 -11.86 23.68 25.00
N LEU A 417 -11.57 23.45 23.71
CA LEU A 417 -10.43 22.66 23.25
C LEU A 417 -9.06 23.31 23.58
N SER A 418 -9.03 24.54 24.09
CA SER A 418 -7.81 25.21 24.54
C SER A 418 -7.31 24.74 25.91
N GLN A 419 -8.13 23.97 26.64
CA GLN A 419 -7.79 23.47 27.98
C GLN A 419 -7.02 22.14 27.98
N PHE A 420 -6.87 21.51 26.81
CA PHE A 420 -6.14 20.26 26.68
C PHE A 420 -4.63 20.51 26.71
N ASP A 421 -3.92 19.66 27.46
CA ASP A 421 -2.47 19.70 27.66
C ASP A 421 -1.68 19.10 26.49
N ALA A 422 -2.37 18.42 25.56
CA ALA A 422 -1.81 17.74 24.39
C ALA A 422 -2.44 18.23 23.07
N PRO A 423 -1.79 17.98 21.92
CA PRO A 423 -2.31 18.42 20.63
C PRO A 423 -3.67 17.78 20.33
N VAL A 424 -4.65 18.61 19.97
CA VAL A 424 -5.97 18.19 19.50
C VAL A 424 -5.99 18.24 17.98
N LEU A 425 -6.03 17.06 17.35
CA LEU A 425 -6.14 16.87 15.91
C LEU A 425 -7.60 17.04 15.48
N LEU A 426 -7.83 17.80 14.41
CA LEU A 426 -9.14 17.90 13.77
C LEU A 426 -9.60 16.52 13.28
N LEU A 427 -10.90 16.26 13.27
CA LEU A 427 -11.44 15.01 12.72
C LEU A 427 -11.19 14.92 11.19
N GLU A 428 -11.31 16.05 10.49
CA GLU A 428 -11.05 16.14 9.05
C GLU A 428 -9.55 16.20 8.76
N GLN A 429 -8.91 15.03 8.69
CA GLN A 429 -7.50 14.87 8.31
C GLN A 429 -7.34 14.46 6.84
N PRO A 430 -6.13 14.66 6.25
CA PRO A 430 -5.79 14.06 4.95
C PRO A 430 -6.02 12.54 4.93
N ALA A 431 -6.42 12.01 3.78
CA ALA A 431 -6.76 10.59 3.66
C ALA A 431 -5.62 9.68 4.13
N GLY A 432 -5.95 8.75 5.03
CA GLY A 432 -5.00 7.78 5.60
C GLY A 432 -4.11 8.32 6.73
N ALA A 433 -4.24 9.59 7.12
CA ALA A 433 -3.48 10.17 8.23
C ALA A 433 -3.85 9.55 9.58
N ILE A 434 -5.15 9.42 9.89
CA ILE A 434 -5.63 8.81 11.15
C ILE A 434 -5.14 7.37 11.25
N THR A 435 -5.34 6.55 10.22
CA THR A 435 -4.86 5.16 10.18
C THR A 435 -3.34 5.07 10.35
N PHE A 436 -2.59 6.02 9.80
CA PHE A 436 -1.15 6.10 10.00
C PHE A 436 -0.80 6.41 11.46
N LEU A 437 -1.47 7.38 12.08
CA LEU A 437 -1.27 7.72 13.49
C LEU A 437 -1.65 6.57 14.43
N GLU A 438 -2.77 5.89 14.18
CA GLU A 438 -3.19 4.70 14.93
C GLU A 438 -2.14 3.58 14.85
N SER A 439 -1.47 3.42 13.70
CA SER A 439 -0.40 2.42 13.57
C SER A 439 0.85 2.73 14.41
N LEU A 440 1.07 3.99 14.78
CA LEU A 440 2.23 4.42 15.56
C LEU A 440 1.90 4.65 17.05
N TYR A 441 0.72 5.16 17.34
CA TYR A 441 0.35 5.73 18.63
C TYR A 441 -0.99 5.21 19.15
N ALA A 442 -1.42 3.99 18.78
CA ALA A 442 -2.70 3.41 19.21
C ALA A 442 -2.99 3.61 20.71
N GLU A 443 -1.98 3.45 21.57
CA GLU A 443 -2.11 3.55 23.03
C GLU A 443 -2.19 5.00 23.54
N PHE A 444 -1.74 5.98 22.75
CA PHE A 444 -1.70 7.39 23.13
C PHE A 444 -2.82 8.22 22.49
N ILE A 445 -3.57 7.65 21.54
CA ILE A 445 -4.67 8.34 20.86
C ILE A 445 -5.95 8.25 21.70
N ILE A 446 -6.56 9.40 21.97
CA ILE A 446 -7.84 9.53 22.64
C ILE A 446 -8.85 10.14 21.67
N ASN A 447 -9.87 9.37 21.31
CA ASN A 447 -10.96 9.84 20.46
C ASN A 447 -12.04 10.52 21.29
N LEU A 448 -12.22 11.83 21.10
CA LEU A 448 -13.21 12.62 21.84
C LEU A 448 -14.66 12.28 21.49
N ASN A 449 -14.91 11.51 20.42
CA ASN A 449 -16.25 10.98 20.10
C ASN A 449 -16.72 9.86 21.03
N ASP A 450 -15.81 9.18 21.75
CA ASP A 450 -16.21 8.11 22.64
C ASP A 450 -17.01 8.68 23.81
N GLU A 451 -18.26 8.22 23.98
CA GLU A 451 -19.19 8.67 25.01
C GLU A 451 -18.65 8.44 26.43
N ASP A 452 -17.72 7.50 26.57
CA ASP A 452 -17.07 7.17 27.83
C ASP A 452 -15.81 8.00 28.13
N THR A 453 -15.47 8.99 27.31
CA THR A 453 -14.28 9.81 27.55
C THR A 453 -14.45 10.71 28.77
N VAL A 454 -13.52 10.57 29.73
CA VAL A 454 -13.37 11.44 30.90
C VAL A 454 -11.94 11.96 30.97
N PHE A 455 -11.76 13.12 31.59
CA PHE A 455 -10.46 13.78 31.74
C PHE A 455 -10.13 14.04 33.20
N GLU A 456 -8.84 14.14 33.48
CA GLU A 456 -8.38 14.75 34.71
C GLU A 456 -8.57 16.26 34.63
N MET A 457 -9.06 16.85 35.70
CA MET A 457 -9.21 18.30 35.77
C MET A 457 -7.81 18.96 35.67
N PRO A 458 -7.61 19.92 34.74
CA PRO A 458 -6.31 20.56 34.54
C PRO A 458 -5.83 21.31 35.79
N SER A 459 -4.52 21.30 36.03
CA SER A 459 -3.85 21.96 37.17
C SER A 459 -4.05 23.48 37.28
N ASN A 460 -4.64 24.12 36.25
CA ASN A 460 -4.89 25.56 36.20
C ASN A 460 -6.15 26.00 36.96
N ASN A 461 -7.00 25.07 37.38
CA ASN A 461 -8.13 25.39 38.25
C ASN A 461 -7.61 25.45 39.70
N ASN A 462 -7.91 26.54 40.44
CA ASN A 462 -7.49 26.86 41.81
C ASN A 462 -7.94 25.84 42.91
N ILE A 463 -8.03 24.56 42.59
CA ILE A 463 -8.51 23.48 43.45
C ILE A 463 -7.28 22.69 43.91
N GLU A 464 -6.68 23.14 45.00
CA GLU A 464 -5.65 22.35 45.69
C GLU A 464 -6.28 21.18 46.44
N LEU A 465 -5.67 20.00 46.33
CA LEU A 465 -6.06 18.83 47.13
C LEU A 465 -6.00 19.16 48.63
N SER A 466 -7.06 18.80 49.36
CA SER A 466 -7.14 18.97 50.81
C SER A 466 -6.08 18.12 51.52
N LYS A 467 -5.81 18.44 52.80
CA LYS A 467 -4.88 17.65 53.62
C LYS A 467 -5.33 16.21 53.78
N GLU A 468 -6.64 15.95 53.87
CA GLU A 468 -7.18 14.60 53.94
C GLU A 468 -6.99 13.84 52.62
N GLN A 469 -7.19 14.50 51.48
CA GLN A 469 -7.01 13.90 50.15
C GLN A 469 -5.55 13.52 49.88
N LYS A 470 -4.60 14.43 50.17
CA LYS A 470 -3.16 14.15 50.07
C LYS A 470 -2.72 13.03 51.02
N ARG A 471 -3.32 12.98 52.21
CA ARG A 471 -3.08 11.89 53.17
C ARG A 471 -3.58 10.58 52.60
N PHE A 472 -4.80 10.51 52.07
CA PHE A 472 -5.33 9.30 51.43
C PHE A 472 -4.46 8.85 50.25
N GLU A 473 -4.07 9.78 49.37
CA GLU A 473 -3.18 9.51 48.23
C GLU A 473 -1.85 8.90 48.65
N SER A 474 -1.22 9.38 49.72
CA SER A 474 0.06 8.84 50.21
C SER A 474 0.01 7.39 50.72
N PHE A 475 -1.18 6.85 50.97
CA PHE A 475 -1.40 5.46 51.37
C PHE A 475 -1.82 4.58 50.18
N LEU A 476 -2.08 5.15 49.00
CA LEU A 476 -2.33 4.40 47.78
C LEU A 476 -1.03 3.80 47.23
N GLY A 477 -1.17 2.71 46.47
CA GLY A 477 -0.04 1.94 45.93
C GLY A 477 0.20 0.65 46.69
N PHE A 478 0.52 -0.40 45.93
CA PHE A 478 0.92 -1.69 46.47
C PHE A 478 2.37 -1.58 46.96
N ASN A 479 2.62 -1.76 48.26
CA ASN A 479 3.95 -1.61 48.85
C ASN A 479 4.51 -2.97 49.30
N PRO A 480 5.31 -3.65 48.47
CA PRO A 480 5.71 -5.03 48.69
C PRO A 480 6.85 -5.21 49.69
N ARG A 481 7.19 -4.21 50.53
CA ARG A 481 8.37 -4.25 51.44
C ARG A 481 8.43 -5.42 52.43
N VAL A 482 7.44 -6.32 52.44
CA VAL A 482 7.41 -7.53 53.27
C VAL A 482 7.57 -8.83 52.46
N LEU A 483 7.54 -8.79 51.13
CA LEU A 483 7.75 -9.99 50.30
C LEU A 483 9.23 -10.24 50.02
N ASP A 484 10.02 -10.42 51.08
CA ASP A 484 11.18 -11.31 51.03
C ASP A 484 10.62 -12.76 51.06
N LEU A 485 9.93 -13.16 49.98
CA LEU A 485 9.27 -14.46 49.82
C LEU A 485 10.24 -15.64 50.05
N GLU A 486 11.55 -15.40 49.87
CA GLU A 486 12.64 -16.34 50.18
C GLU A 486 12.79 -16.64 51.69
N LYS A 487 12.38 -15.73 52.58
CA LYS A 487 12.40 -15.97 54.04
C LYS A 487 11.17 -16.71 54.56
N LEU A 488 10.06 -16.69 53.82
CA LEU A 488 8.79 -17.34 54.19
C LEU A 488 8.68 -18.77 53.66
N THR A 489 9.29 -19.06 52.51
CA THR A 489 9.41 -20.41 51.96
C THR A 489 10.71 -21.04 52.45
N GLY A 490 10.69 -21.66 53.64
CA GLY A 490 11.87 -22.14 54.33
C GLY A 490 12.89 -22.88 53.45
N ASN A 491 13.95 -22.18 53.06
CA ASN A 491 15.21 -22.75 52.59
C ASN A 491 16.36 -21.92 53.16
N THR A 492 16.47 -21.93 54.49
CA THR A 492 17.63 -21.38 55.18
C THR A 492 18.78 -22.37 55.08
N ASP A 493 19.68 -22.16 54.13
CA ASP A 493 21.08 -22.51 54.35
C ASP A 493 21.71 -21.38 55.18
N ASN A 494 21.96 -21.72 56.45
CA ASN A 494 22.80 -21.05 57.44
C ASN A 494 23.36 -19.66 57.11
N ARG A 495 22.88 -18.62 57.83
CA ARG A 495 23.73 -17.69 58.59
C ARG A 495 22.92 -16.80 59.53
N GLU A 496 23.56 -16.51 60.65
CA GLU A 496 23.03 -16.06 61.92
C GLU A 496 22.58 -14.58 61.96
N THR A 497 21.64 -14.36 62.88
CA THR A 497 21.40 -13.15 63.71
C THR A 497 20.98 -11.85 63.02
N ASP A 498 19.67 -11.56 63.08
CA ASP A 498 19.21 -10.32 63.69
C ASP A 498 17.79 -10.49 64.28
N ASN A 499 17.64 -9.99 65.51
CA ASN A 499 16.45 -10.11 66.35
C ASN A 499 15.30 -9.22 65.82
N LEU A 500 14.42 -9.78 65.00
CA LEU A 500 13.06 -9.25 64.77
C LEU A 500 12.07 -10.41 64.90
N SER A 501 11.62 -10.64 66.13
CA SER A 501 10.59 -11.62 66.46
C SER A 501 9.23 -11.17 65.94
N PHE A 502 8.92 -11.49 64.69
CA PHE A 502 7.52 -11.58 64.23
C PHE A 502 6.85 -12.74 64.99
N ARG A 503 5.93 -12.43 65.91
CA ARG A 503 5.00 -13.45 66.42
C ARG A 503 4.11 -13.88 65.26
N ARG A 504 4.33 -15.10 64.76
CA ARG A 504 3.43 -15.77 63.81
C ARG A 504 2.04 -15.89 64.46
N PRO A 505 0.96 -15.47 63.79
CA PRO A 505 -0.38 -15.98 64.10
C PRO A 505 -0.33 -17.49 63.89
N SER A 506 -0.67 -18.27 64.92
CA SER A 506 -0.50 -19.73 64.94
C SER A 506 -1.42 -20.51 63.99
N ASP A 507 -2.30 -19.83 63.25
CA ASP A 507 -3.41 -20.47 62.53
C ASP A 507 -3.39 -20.26 60.99
N ILE A 508 -2.33 -19.70 60.40
CA ILE A 508 -2.22 -19.53 58.94
C ILE A 508 -1.19 -20.49 58.37
N ASN A 509 -1.67 -21.52 57.66
CA ASN A 509 -0.84 -22.53 57.01
C ASN A 509 -0.40 -22.07 55.61
N PHE A 510 0.71 -21.33 55.53
CA PHE A 510 1.24 -20.77 54.28
C PHE A 510 1.70 -21.82 53.24
N SER A 511 1.73 -23.12 53.59
CA SER A 511 2.04 -24.21 52.65
C SER A 511 0.96 -24.42 51.58
N ASP A 512 -0.27 -23.98 51.86
CA ASP A 512 -1.40 -24.07 50.91
C ASP A 512 -1.28 -23.00 49.80
N TYR A 513 -0.36 -22.04 49.94
CA TYR A 513 -0.12 -20.93 49.02
C TYR A 513 1.14 -21.11 48.13
N ALA A 514 1.72 -22.32 48.08
CA ALA A 514 2.99 -22.55 47.37
C ALA A 514 2.87 -22.59 45.83
N GLY A 515 1.70 -22.96 45.29
CA GLY A 515 1.41 -22.95 43.84
C GLY A 515 1.20 -21.55 43.24
N ILE A 516 1.11 -20.53 44.11
CA ILE A 516 0.69 -19.16 43.83
C ILE A 516 1.89 -18.27 43.39
N CYS A 517 3.08 -18.85 43.24
CA CYS A 517 4.34 -18.10 43.29
C CYS A 517 4.98 -17.65 41.96
N GLU A 518 4.39 -17.86 40.77
CA GLU A 518 4.93 -17.27 39.52
C GLU A 518 4.03 -16.17 38.94
N GLU A 519 2.73 -16.41 38.81
CA GLU A 519 1.77 -15.37 38.40
C GLU A 519 1.73 -14.21 39.41
N ALA A 520 1.69 -14.49 40.72
CA ALA A 520 1.68 -13.43 41.74
C ALA A 520 3.02 -12.65 41.80
N LYS A 521 4.15 -13.26 41.41
CA LYS A 521 5.44 -12.54 41.34
C LYS A 521 5.51 -11.59 40.15
N THR A 522 4.95 -11.99 39.02
CA THR A 522 4.84 -11.14 37.81
C THR A 522 3.86 -10.00 38.07
N ALA A 523 2.69 -10.33 38.62
CA ALA A 523 1.67 -9.38 39.06
C ALA A 523 2.18 -8.36 40.08
N ASN A 524 3.00 -8.77 41.04
CA ASN A 524 3.56 -7.88 42.06
C ASN A 524 4.51 -6.84 41.45
N ARG A 525 5.30 -7.23 40.43
CA ARG A 525 6.13 -6.29 39.68
C ARG A 525 5.26 -5.28 38.92
N ASP A 526 4.26 -5.77 38.20
CA ASP A 526 3.38 -4.92 37.40
C ASP A 526 2.54 -3.97 38.29
N LEU A 527 2.07 -4.43 39.45
CA LEU A 527 1.41 -3.61 40.47
C LEU A 527 2.32 -2.54 41.07
N SER A 528 3.61 -2.84 41.22
CA SER A 528 4.60 -1.89 41.74
C SER A 528 4.96 -0.80 40.73
N ASP A 529 4.77 -1.08 39.43
CA ASP A 529 4.98 -0.11 38.36
C ASP A 529 3.77 0.82 38.18
N ILE A 530 2.59 0.46 38.71
CA ILE A 530 1.39 1.30 38.63
C ILE A 530 1.53 2.52 39.54
N ILE A 531 1.36 3.71 38.96
CA ILE A 531 1.32 4.98 39.69
C ILE A 531 -0.11 5.21 40.19
N TRP A 532 -0.27 5.51 41.48
CA TRP A 532 -1.58 5.78 42.08
C TRP A 532 -1.68 7.25 42.46
N LYS A 533 -2.76 7.90 42.04
CA LYS A 533 -3.05 9.29 42.41
C LYS A 533 -4.54 9.55 42.59
N VAL A 534 -4.87 10.69 43.19
CA VAL A 534 -6.26 11.16 43.33
C VAL A 534 -6.43 12.46 42.57
N ASN A 535 -7.51 12.58 41.80
CA ASN A 535 -7.83 13.83 41.11
C ASN A 535 -9.34 13.96 40.91
N TYR A 536 -9.77 15.16 40.53
CA TYR A 536 -11.13 15.40 40.08
C TYR A 536 -11.23 15.01 38.61
N LEU A 537 -12.17 14.12 38.26
CA LEU A 537 -12.45 13.81 36.87
C LEU A 537 -13.61 14.66 36.35
N VAL A 538 -13.46 15.15 35.12
CA VAL A 538 -14.48 15.92 34.42
C VAL A 538 -14.95 15.17 33.18
N GLU A 539 -16.18 15.47 32.76
CA GLU A 539 -16.73 14.99 31.51
C GLU A 539 -16.04 15.67 30.31
N LYS A 540 -16.52 15.33 29.11
CA LYS A 540 -15.95 15.70 27.81
C LYS A 540 -15.66 17.20 27.62
N ASP A 541 -16.40 18.05 28.32
CA ASP A 541 -16.34 19.51 28.24
C ASP A 541 -15.21 20.13 29.08
N GLY A 542 -14.46 19.31 29.83
CA GLY A 542 -13.36 19.78 30.69
C GLY A 542 -13.81 20.50 31.97
N ILE A 543 -15.12 20.69 32.16
CA ILE A 543 -15.69 21.54 33.22
C ILE A 543 -16.70 20.77 34.08
N THR A 544 -17.58 19.98 33.46
CA THR A 544 -18.65 19.29 34.17
C THR A 544 -18.06 18.17 35.03
N PRO A 545 -18.30 18.16 36.36
CA PRO A 545 -17.84 17.09 37.24
C PRO A 545 -18.35 15.71 36.80
N CYS A 546 -17.43 14.77 36.59
CA CYS A 546 -17.79 13.38 36.32
C CYS A 546 -18.20 12.69 37.62
N THR A 547 -19.46 12.25 37.72
CA THR A 547 -19.95 11.49 38.88
C THR A 547 -20.18 10.02 38.59
N ARG A 548 -20.05 9.60 37.32
CA ARG A 548 -20.35 8.23 36.85
C ARG A 548 -19.18 7.27 36.94
N LYS A 549 -17.93 7.74 36.80
CA LYS A 549 -16.73 6.88 36.82
C LYS A 549 -16.04 6.94 38.18
N LYS A 550 -15.70 5.77 38.73
CA LYS A 550 -14.99 5.62 40.01
C LYS A 550 -13.50 5.98 39.89
N PHE A 551 -12.88 5.57 38.78
CA PHE A 551 -11.46 5.81 38.50
C PHE A 551 -11.18 5.84 36.99
N MET A 552 -9.97 6.27 36.63
CA MET A 552 -9.42 6.22 35.27
C MET A 552 -8.07 5.49 35.31
N TYR A 553 -7.83 4.59 34.36
CA TYR A 553 -6.55 3.89 34.20
C TYR A 553 -5.94 4.21 32.83
N ARG A 554 -4.78 4.88 32.81
CA ARG A 554 -4.06 5.28 31.58
C ARG A 554 -2.54 5.32 31.83
N ASN A 555 -1.72 4.87 30.86
CA ASN A 555 -0.25 4.93 30.94
C ASN A 555 0.30 4.41 32.28
N ASN A 556 -0.17 3.24 32.71
CA ASN A 556 0.17 2.62 34.00
C ASN A 556 -0.15 3.51 35.23
N THR A 557 -1.05 4.47 35.11
CA THR A 557 -1.47 5.37 36.19
C THR A 557 -2.96 5.19 36.48
N ILE A 558 -3.30 4.95 37.73
CA ILE A 558 -4.67 4.90 38.23
C ILE A 558 -4.98 6.24 38.93
N THR A 559 -5.98 6.95 38.42
CA THR A 559 -6.49 8.20 38.99
C THR A 559 -7.88 7.96 39.60
N LEU A 560 -8.00 8.03 40.92
CA LEU A 560 -9.29 7.89 41.61
C LEU A 560 -10.09 9.20 41.55
N ASN A 561 -11.38 9.12 41.23
CA ASN A 561 -12.23 10.28 40.98
C ASN A 561 -12.83 10.88 42.26
N LEU A 562 -12.32 12.05 42.68
CA LEU A 562 -12.79 12.76 43.86
C LEU A 562 -14.21 13.34 43.74
N HIS A 563 -14.83 13.38 42.56
CA HIS A 563 -16.25 13.75 42.42
C HIS A 563 -17.21 12.60 42.73
N HIS A 564 -16.75 11.34 42.60
CA HIS A 564 -17.56 10.14 42.85
C HIS A 564 -17.84 9.95 44.35
N THR A 565 -19.06 9.56 44.70
CA THR A 565 -19.51 9.41 46.09
C THR A 565 -18.69 8.38 46.87
N GLU A 566 -18.44 7.22 46.29
CA GLU A 566 -17.67 6.13 46.94
C GLU A 566 -16.22 6.52 47.23
N ILE A 567 -15.55 7.27 46.34
CA ILE A 567 -14.19 7.75 46.58
C ILE A 567 -14.17 8.80 47.69
N LYS A 568 -15.20 9.66 47.77
CA LYS A 568 -15.35 10.60 48.90
C LYS A 568 -15.51 9.86 50.22
N GLU A 569 -16.23 8.73 50.23
CA GLU A 569 -16.34 7.87 51.41
C GLU A 569 -14.99 7.26 51.80
N PHE A 570 -14.17 6.82 50.85
CA PHE A 570 -12.80 6.37 51.15
C PHE A 570 -11.92 7.49 51.70
N VAL A 571 -11.99 8.70 51.17
CA VAL A 571 -11.25 9.86 51.72
C VAL A 571 -11.70 10.18 53.16
N GLN A 572 -13.00 10.12 53.44
CA GLN A 572 -13.52 10.31 54.81
C GLN A 572 -13.06 9.18 55.73
N MET A 573 -13.12 7.93 55.28
CA MET A 573 -12.65 6.77 56.03
C MET A 573 -11.16 6.81 56.29
N ALA A 574 -10.37 7.38 55.38
CA ALA A 574 -8.93 7.57 55.56
C ALA A 574 -8.58 8.51 56.72
N THR A 575 -9.54 9.32 57.21
CA THR A 575 -9.36 10.11 58.43
C THR A 575 -9.35 9.23 59.69
N ILE A 576 -10.04 8.09 59.65
CA ILE A 576 -10.16 7.12 60.75
C ILE A 576 -9.11 6.01 60.58
N ASN A 577 -9.09 5.35 59.41
CA ASN A 577 -8.15 4.29 59.07
C ASN A 577 -7.69 4.42 57.60
N PRO A 578 -6.53 5.08 57.34
CA PRO A 578 -6.03 5.30 55.98
C PRO A 578 -5.61 4.02 55.27
N SER A 579 -5.15 3.02 56.02
CA SER A 579 -4.71 1.73 55.48
C SER A 579 -5.89 0.91 54.94
N LEU A 580 -7.00 0.87 55.69
CA LEU A 580 -8.24 0.20 55.26
C LEU A 580 -8.86 0.90 54.05
N ALA A 581 -8.91 2.24 54.06
CA ALA A 581 -9.44 3.02 52.94
C ALA A 581 -8.64 2.79 51.65
N ALA A 582 -7.31 2.76 51.74
CA ALA A 582 -6.45 2.48 50.59
C ALA A 582 -6.60 1.04 50.08
N HIS A 583 -6.71 0.05 50.97
CA HIS A 583 -6.96 -1.34 50.61
C HIS A 583 -8.26 -1.49 49.81
N TRP A 584 -9.35 -0.89 50.28
CA TRP A 584 -10.64 -0.94 49.58
C TRP A 584 -10.62 -0.21 48.24
N ALA A 585 -9.88 0.89 48.12
CA ALA A 585 -9.69 1.56 46.84
C ALA A 585 -8.93 0.69 45.83
N ILE A 586 -7.89 -0.02 46.27
CA ILE A 586 -7.14 -0.96 45.42
C ILE A 586 -8.02 -2.15 45.02
N ALA A 587 -8.77 -2.72 45.96
CA ALA A 587 -9.72 -3.81 45.69
C ALA A 587 -10.78 -3.41 44.66
N MET A 588 -11.33 -2.19 44.79
CA MET A 588 -12.28 -1.64 43.83
C MET A 588 -11.68 -1.52 42.43
N CYS A 589 -10.43 -1.07 42.30
CA CYS A 589 -9.75 -0.97 41.00
C CYS A 589 -9.40 -2.35 40.41
N LEU A 590 -8.90 -3.28 41.22
CA LEU A 590 -8.52 -4.63 40.76
C LEU A 590 -9.71 -5.55 40.48
N ALA A 591 -10.92 -5.16 40.87
CA ALA A 591 -12.15 -5.80 40.40
C ALA A 591 -12.46 -5.53 38.91
N ASP A 592 -11.82 -4.52 38.29
CA ASP A 592 -11.91 -4.30 36.84
C ASP A 592 -10.87 -5.15 36.09
N ASN A 593 -11.37 -6.06 35.25
CA ASN A 593 -10.56 -6.98 34.45
C ASN A 593 -9.65 -6.27 33.43
N LYS A 594 -9.84 -4.96 33.18
CA LYS A 594 -8.95 -4.14 32.34
C LYS A 594 -7.60 -3.84 32.99
N ILE A 595 -7.52 -3.82 34.32
CA ILE A 595 -6.26 -3.63 35.05
C ILE A 595 -5.61 -5.01 35.22
N LEU A 596 -4.39 -5.20 34.71
CA LEU A 596 -3.66 -6.47 34.75
C LEU A 596 -4.44 -7.66 34.13
N PRO A 597 -4.85 -7.59 32.86
CA PRO A 597 -5.75 -8.58 32.23
C PRO A 597 -5.16 -9.98 32.11
N HIS A 598 -3.85 -10.13 32.32
CA HIS A 598 -3.12 -11.40 32.27
C HIS A 598 -3.21 -12.20 33.59
N ILE A 599 -3.81 -11.65 34.65
CA ILE A 599 -3.94 -12.27 35.97
C ILE A 599 -5.33 -12.89 36.13
N SER A 600 -5.38 -14.13 36.61
CA SER A 600 -6.61 -14.86 36.94
C SER A 600 -7.39 -14.22 38.10
N GLU A 601 -8.70 -14.50 38.20
CA GLU A 601 -9.52 -14.00 39.31
C GLU A 601 -8.99 -14.49 40.68
N GLU A 602 -8.57 -15.76 40.77
CA GLU A 602 -7.98 -16.34 41.98
C GLU A 602 -6.69 -15.59 42.39
N ALA A 603 -5.79 -15.32 41.44
CA ALA A 603 -4.57 -14.58 41.73
C ALA A 603 -4.83 -13.11 42.13
N ARG A 604 -5.93 -12.48 41.68
CA ARG A 604 -6.34 -11.15 42.14
C ARG A 604 -6.77 -11.16 43.60
N GLU A 605 -7.54 -12.17 44.00
CA GLU A 605 -7.96 -12.34 45.40
C GLU A 605 -6.74 -12.54 46.30
N ASP A 606 -5.78 -13.35 45.88
CA ASP A 606 -4.53 -13.58 46.62
C ASP A 606 -3.72 -12.28 46.79
N LEU A 607 -3.60 -11.46 45.75
CA LEU A 607 -2.92 -10.16 45.82
C LEU A 607 -3.60 -9.21 46.81
N LEU A 608 -4.94 -9.21 46.85
CA LEU A 608 -5.69 -8.41 47.81
C LEU A 608 -5.50 -8.92 49.23
N ILE A 609 -5.47 -10.23 49.46
CA ILE A 609 -5.17 -10.82 50.77
C ILE A 609 -3.76 -10.39 51.23
N ILE A 610 -2.78 -10.41 50.34
CA ILE A 610 -1.41 -9.98 50.63
C ILE A 610 -1.36 -8.47 50.97
N ASP A 611 -2.05 -7.62 50.21
CA ASP A 611 -2.17 -6.18 50.51
C ASP A 611 -2.80 -5.94 51.90
N ALA A 612 -3.86 -6.69 52.23
CA ALA A 612 -4.52 -6.60 53.54
C ALA A 612 -3.57 -6.97 54.69
N ILE A 613 -2.82 -8.07 54.55
CA ILE A 613 -1.85 -8.54 55.56
C ILE A 613 -0.72 -7.53 55.75
N THR A 614 -0.16 -7.00 54.66
CA THR A 614 0.96 -6.05 54.72
C THR A 614 0.58 -4.72 55.38
N ARG A 615 -0.63 -4.23 55.12
CA ARG A 615 -1.14 -2.98 55.71
C ARG A 615 -1.43 -3.08 57.20
N LEU A 616 -1.80 -4.27 57.71
CA LEU A 616 -1.95 -4.54 59.14
C LEU A 616 -0.61 -4.53 59.88
N GLY A 617 0.46 -5.04 59.26
CA GLY A 617 1.81 -5.07 59.86
C GLY A 617 2.42 -3.69 60.11
N HIS A 618 1.96 -2.66 59.40
CA HIS A 618 2.41 -1.27 59.55
C HIS A 618 1.61 -0.45 60.58
N TYR A 619 0.60 -1.02 61.24
CA TYR A 619 -0.28 -0.30 62.18
C TYR A 619 0.34 -0.05 63.57
N GLN A 620 1.61 -0.38 63.80
CA GLN A 620 2.28 -0.14 65.08
C GLN A 620 3.43 0.87 64.97
N VAL A 621 3.22 2.08 65.51
CA VAL A 621 4.28 2.75 66.29
C VAL A 621 4.11 2.23 67.72
N PRO A 622 5.02 1.41 68.27
CA PRO A 622 4.86 0.89 69.61
C PRO A 622 5.07 2.00 70.65
N ASP A 623 4.08 2.22 71.52
CA ASP A 623 4.29 2.87 72.81
C ASP A 623 4.78 1.79 73.80
N PRO A 624 6.03 1.87 74.30
CA PRO A 624 6.63 0.80 75.11
C PRO A 624 6.08 0.85 76.54
N GLY A 625 4.84 0.40 76.73
CA GLY A 625 4.23 0.38 78.06
C GLY A 625 2.90 -0.37 78.21
N LYS A 626 2.30 -0.90 77.15
CA LYS A 626 1.00 -1.58 77.23
C LYS A 626 1.07 -3.01 76.69
N ASP A 627 0.83 -3.95 77.60
CA ASP A 627 0.67 -5.37 77.32
C ASP A 627 -0.77 -5.61 76.85
N GLU A 628 -1.04 -5.38 75.56
CA GLU A 628 -2.37 -5.51 74.92
C GLU A 628 -2.40 -6.71 73.95
N SER A 629 -1.98 -7.89 74.41
CA SER A 629 -2.04 -9.12 73.59
C SER A 629 -3.47 -9.62 73.30
N GLY A 630 -4.50 -9.00 73.87
CA GLY A 630 -5.91 -9.36 73.69
C GLY A 630 -6.71 -8.46 72.74
N ASP A 631 -6.26 -7.23 72.49
CA ASP A 631 -6.94 -6.30 71.56
C ASP A 631 -6.53 -6.55 70.10
N PHE A 632 -5.29 -7.01 69.87
CA PHE A 632 -4.80 -7.36 68.54
C PHE A 632 -5.64 -8.45 67.85
N ASP A 633 -6.00 -9.54 68.56
CA ASP A 633 -6.82 -10.61 67.99
C ASP A 633 -8.26 -10.16 67.71
N ARG A 634 -8.77 -9.18 68.47
CA ARG A 634 -10.13 -8.65 68.27
C ARG A 634 -10.18 -7.66 67.11
N GLU A 635 -9.22 -6.74 67.01
CA GLU A 635 -9.09 -5.83 65.87
C GLU A 635 -8.73 -6.58 64.58
N PHE A 636 -7.91 -7.62 64.65
CA PHE A 636 -7.62 -8.54 63.53
C PHE A 636 -8.90 -9.24 63.06
N MET A 637 -9.66 -9.83 63.97
CA MET A 637 -10.91 -10.52 63.61
C MET A 637 -12.01 -9.56 63.16
N ASP A 638 -12.06 -8.33 63.66
CA ASP A 638 -13.00 -7.31 63.21
C ASP A 638 -12.60 -6.73 61.84
N PHE A 639 -11.31 -6.51 61.57
CA PHE A 639 -10.81 -6.14 60.24
C PHE A 639 -11.08 -7.25 59.22
N VAL A 640 -10.74 -8.49 59.55
CA VAL A 640 -10.99 -9.66 58.69
C VAL A 640 -12.49 -9.89 58.49
N LYS A 641 -13.33 -9.78 59.52
CA LYS A 641 -14.79 -9.83 59.37
C LYS A 641 -15.35 -8.71 58.51
N ASN A 642 -14.81 -7.50 58.61
CA ASN A 642 -15.26 -6.36 57.79
C ASN A 642 -14.78 -6.48 56.33
N CYS A 643 -13.67 -7.16 56.07
CA CYS A 643 -13.20 -7.48 54.72
C CYS A 643 -13.98 -8.66 54.09
N ILE A 644 -14.40 -9.65 54.89
CA ILE A 644 -15.09 -10.86 54.42
C ILE A 644 -16.62 -10.68 54.27
N ASN A 645 -17.27 -9.78 55.01
CA ASN A 645 -18.75 -9.66 55.05
C ASN A 645 -19.39 -8.79 53.95
N ARG A 646 -18.80 -8.66 52.76
CA ARG A 646 -19.54 -8.17 51.58
C ARG A 646 -19.64 -9.28 50.54
N SER A 647 -20.86 -9.77 50.31
CA SER A 647 -21.16 -10.80 49.31
C SER A 647 -20.81 -10.32 47.90
N PRO A 648 -20.34 -11.21 46.99
CA PRO A 648 -20.15 -10.87 45.59
C PRO A 648 -21.49 -10.49 44.95
N GLY A 649 -21.56 -9.31 44.32
CA GLY A 649 -22.76 -8.85 43.61
C GLY A 649 -23.49 -7.63 44.19
N GLN A 650 -22.90 -6.94 45.17
CA GLN A 650 -23.26 -5.55 45.48
C GLN A 650 -22.04 -4.66 45.24
N TYR A 651 -21.89 -4.20 43.99
CA TYR A 651 -20.88 -3.24 43.54
C TYR A 651 -21.45 -1.83 43.37
#